data_AF-A0A941YBJ1-F1
#
_entry.id   AF-A0A941YBJ1-F1
#
_cell.length_a   1.000
_cell.length_b   1.000
_cell.length_c   1.000
_cell.angle_alpha   90.00
_cell.angle_beta   90.00
_cell.angle_gamma   90.00
#
_symmetry.space_group_name_H-M   'P 1'
#
loop_
_entity.id
_entity.type
_entity.pdbx_description
1 polymer ?
#
loop_
_entity_poly.entity_id
_entity_poly.type
_entity_poly.pdbx_seq_one_letter_code
_entity_poly.pdbx_strand_id
1 'polypeptide(L)'
;MRFLGCLVLFVAASSMAQFSPKETQMIADTLSVGGYTVDDLQFARQSFVPQFGLDLCNKALASPISGAESIMALHAKADTSTQSMLTTIISDCFKDTNQSFNHVAITGPLKNAALLPEELRQPVADLVSAISTANAQIKDATSKLTPEEKRAIIESLPQWAALGTDIPFEFVSKPKISQESLYALLAKVNLPMIRNAALELDHEVQDALPKIRLAAAAGWKSRAIFSENGVNVEVAGVNDDLHDTRNSHLCIDLGGRNRYTGRYGAGIGYASVVIDLGSDIKSDFPDASAGVGILGIGEAIFEGARPDLIAKNIAFGSGLAGVGVTKVDQAFRMESRSLGQGFGMCGIGLMIGSKGSDTQKIGYLGQGAGMMGGVGWLFNPAGNDRYRAGGLVPDGISRQGFLCRAQGYCGILPGGMGLLTDNDGDDLYEAGAESQASASGCGIASLYDLEGEDAYFVHRKGQAFAEDEGVAMLFDMAGDDVYMVRENQCHAYAVDRSVALVLDRAGNDVVAAHDSEPATAQEGSVAIYLDAEGSDTFAGPVGVGVTVDGRFGVGLFADFGGDNKIASGPGPGAAVYRDHAIAYNGEGGVSDELPSLPRAGSIHASDDEIDDLWEKVQASGKDAFEAGRKLNGIGQPAFERFCTKFAEHSTPRSRRVAASIVSQVPGARKVLADKASIAKDFAERALFEVATLANCPDLRTYIGPALQNEATRRMATRYAAAIGATEFIDPISGLVLAGDALTAQDAVIAIAKLGDAKLVSTMESLMQTKDLVIREQAIQFIAKYPRGLELGKQMMGRSDEHSLMTGIELLGAVGTDEALRLAGSGLNSTFKNVKIKALTTLSGRVPESYRARVIELTKDPNPMVAAVARGVDIGR
;
A
#
# COMPACT_ATOMS: atom_id res chain seq x y z
N MET A 1 31.44 18.87 -25.25
CA MET A 1 29.98 18.77 -25.53
C MET A 1 29.33 17.49 -24.98
N ARG A 2 29.96 16.30 -25.01
CA ARG A 2 29.37 15.07 -24.40
C ARG A 2 29.27 15.08 -22.86
N PHE A 3 30.13 15.81 -22.16
CA PHE A 3 30.06 15.92 -20.68
C PHE A 3 28.95 16.85 -20.16
N LEU A 4 28.44 17.78 -20.99
CA LEU A 4 27.38 18.70 -20.56
C LEU A 4 26.00 18.03 -20.68
N GLY A 5 25.79 17.15 -21.67
CA GLY A 5 24.54 16.41 -21.85
C GLY A 5 24.27 15.39 -20.74
N CYS A 6 25.28 14.65 -20.28
CA CYS A 6 25.12 13.71 -19.17
C CYS A 6 24.83 14.41 -17.83
N LEU A 7 25.37 15.61 -17.59
CA LEU A 7 25.12 16.36 -16.37
C LEU A 7 23.69 16.92 -16.32
N VAL A 8 23.15 17.35 -17.46
CA VAL A 8 21.76 17.86 -17.56
C VAL A 8 20.74 16.74 -17.39
N LEU A 9 20.98 15.55 -17.97
CA LEU A 9 20.13 14.37 -17.79
C LEU A 9 20.13 13.85 -16.33
N PHE A 10 21.29 13.80 -15.67
CA PHE A 10 21.37 13.41 -14.25
C PHE A 10 20.68 14.40 -13.31
N VAL A 11 20.74 15.70 -13.62
CA VAL A 11 20.05 16.74 -12.83
C VAL A 11 18.54 16.70 -13.06
N ALA A 12 18.07 16.39 -14.28
CA ALA A 12 16.64 16.24 -14.59
C ALA A 12 16.03 14.98 -13.94
N ALA A 13 16.71 13.83 -14.02
CA ALA A 13 16.24 12.58 -13.39
C ALA A 13 16.22 12.68 -11.85
N SER A 14 17.19 13.39 -11.25
CA SER A 14 17.19 13.62 -9.79
C SER A 14 16.17 14.66 -9.32
N SER A 15 15.73 15.59 -10.18
CA SER A 15 14.59 16.46 -9.85
C SER A 15 13.25 15.75 -9.92
N MET A 16 13.12 14.70 -10.75
CA MET A 16 11.86 13.94 -10.86
C MET A 16 11.63 12.99 -9.68
N ALA A 17 12.69 12.54 -9.00
CA ALA A 17 12.64 11.57 -7.91
C ALA A 17 12.23 12.13 -6.52
N GLN A 18 11.72 13.36 -6.46
CA GLN A 18 11.35 14.06 -5.22
C GLN A 18 10.30 15.12 -5.52
N PHE A 19 9.70 15.70 -4.47
CA PHE A 19 8.84 16.85 -4.67
C PHE A 19 9.65 18.08 -5.09
N SER A 20 9.15 18.85 -6.05
CA SER A 20 9.72 20.15 -6.41
C SER A 20 9.47 21.17 -5.29
N PRO A 21 10.29 22.25 -5.18
CA PRO A 21 10.03 23.30 -4.21
C PRO A 21 8.64 23.94 -4.34
N LYS A 22 8.10 23.98 -5.57
CA LYS A 22 6.73 24.44 -5.83
C LYS A 22 5.74 23.46 -5.21
N GLU A 23 5.84 22.17 -5.50
CA GLU A 23 4.95 21.13 -4.95
C GLU A 23 4.99 21.12 -3.42
N THR A 24 6.17 21.16 -2.79
CA THR A 24 6.30 21.23 -1.32
C THR A 24 5.60 22.45 -0.74
N GLN A 25 5.80 23.62 -1.37
CA GLN A 25 5.16 24.86 -0.94
C GLN A 25 3.63 24.79 -1.10
N MET A 26 3.15 24.15 -2.17
CA MET A 26 1.72 24.03 -2.45
C MET A 26 1.01 23.01 -1.57
N ILE A 27 1.65 21.88 -1.23
CA ILE A 27 1.17 20.97 -0.19
C ILE A 27 0.99 21.74 1.12
N ALA A 28 2.01 22.52 1.52
CA ALA A 28 1.95 23.33 2.75
C ALA A 28 0.88 24.42 2.70
N ASP A 29 0.74 25.11 1.56
CA ASP A 29 -0.27 26.15 1.38
C ASP A 29 -1.69 25.56 1.36
N THR A 30 -1.89 24.40 0.74
CA THR A 30 -3.18 23.72 0.73
C THR A 30 -3.53 23.24 2.14
N LEU A 31 -2.62 22.59 2.85
CA LEU A 31 -2.84 22.20 4.26
C LEU A 31 -3.22 23.39 5.15
N SER A 32 -2.66 24.57 4.88
CA SER A 32 -2.95 25.78 5.64
C SER A 32 -4.42 26.20 5.57
N VAL A 33 -5.17 25.77 4.54
CA VAL A 33 -6.63 25.97 4.41
C VAL A 33 -7.37 25.34 5.60
N GLY A 34 -7.00 24.11 6.00
CA GLY A 34 -7.51 23.47 7.22
C GLY A 34 -6.88 24.01 8.52
N GLY A 35 -5.91 24.92 8.41
CA GLY A 35 -5.07 25.35 9.52
C GLY A 35 -4.05 24.29 9.93
N TYR A 36 -3.65 23.42 9.00
CA TYR A 36 -2.68 22.36 9.20
C TYR A 36 -1.32 22.70 8.61
N THR A 37 -0.32 22.00 9.13
CA THR A 37 1.06 21.98 8.64
C THR A 37 1.39 20.57 8.14
N VAL A 38 2.50 20.41 7.42
CA VAL A 38 2.99 19.08 7.02
C VAL A 38 3.26 18.19 8.24
N ASP A 39 3.69 18.77 9.35
CA ASP A 39 3.90 18.05 10.62
C ASP A 39 2.60 17.45 11.17
N ASP A 40 1.45 18.06 10.87
CA ASP A 40 0.16 17.57 11.33
C ASP A 40 -0.28 16.28 10.62
N LEU A 41 0.35 15.93 9.50
CA LEU A 41 0.17 14.63 8.86
C LEU A 41 0.86 13.50 9.63
N GLN A 42 1.68 13.78 10.64
CA GLN A 42 2.52 12.79 11.35
C GLN A 42 1.87 12.22 12.62
N PHE A 43 0.56 12.39 12.79
CA PHE A 43 -0.17 11.83 13.94
C PHE A 43 -0.08 10.28 13.98
N ALA A 44 -0.18 9.70 15.17
CA ALA A 44 0.09 8.28 15.35
C ALA A 44 -0.93 7.38 14.62
N ARG A 45 -0.40 6.40 13.87
CA ARG A 45 -1.17 5.43 13.06
C ARG A 45 -0.82 3.97 13.34
N GLN A 46 0.45 3.69 13.57
CA GLN A 46 0.96 2.33 13.69
C GLN A 46 0.53 1.68 15.01
N SER A 47 -0.13 0.52 14.94
CA SER A 47 -0.58 -0.22 16.14
C SER A 47 0.32 -1.39 16.51
N PHE A 48 1.12 -1.90 15.58
CA PHE A 48 2.16 -2.90 15.83
C PHE A 48 3.26 -2.81 14.76
N VAL A 49 4.41 -3.39 15.06
CA VAL A 49 5.50 -3.58 14.08
C VAL A 49 5.49 -5.05 13.64
N PRO A 50 5.30 -5.35 12.34
CA PRO A 50 5.37 -6.72 11.85
C PRO A 50 6.73 -7.36 12.12
N GLN A 51 6.76 -8.67 12.42
CA GLN A 51 8.01 -9.42 12.63
C GLN A 51 8.97 -9.32 11.44
N PHE A 52 8.42 -9.28 10.22
CA PHE A 52 9.16 -9.12 8.96
C PHE A 52 8.88 -7.75 8.32
N GLY A 53 8.59 -6.72 9.11
CA GLY A 53 8.33 -5.37 8.61
C GLY A 53 9.58 -4.72 8.03
N LEU A 54 9.41 -3.88 7.00
CA LEU A 54 10.49 -3.07 6.43
C LEU A 54 10.50 -1.69 7.10
N ASP A 55 11.68 -1.18 7.45
CA ASP A 55 11.84 0.14 8.12
C ASP A 55 11.20 1.29 7.33
N LEU A 56 11.24 1.20 6.00
CA LEU A 56 10.66 2.22 5.13
C LEU A 56 9.15 2.34 5.33
N CYS A 57 8.45 1.25 5.62
CA CYS A 57 7.00 1.27 5.87
C CYS A 57 6.69 2.09 7.12
N ASN A 58 7.43 1.86 8.20
CA ASN A 58 7.28 2.60 9.45
C ASN A 58 7.53 4.11 9.23
N LYS A 59 8.56 4.45 8.44
CA LYS A 59 8.86 5.84 8.10
C LYS A 59 7.76 6.48 7.26
N ALA A 60 7.27 5.80 6.23
CA ALA A 60 6.22 6.33 5.36
C ALA A 60 4.88 6.46 6.09
N LEU A 61 4.54 5.51 6.98
CA LEU A 61 3.41 5.64 7.89
C LEU A 61 3.57 6.79 8.86
N ALA A 62 4.76 7.08 9.39
CA ALA A 62 4.98 8.16 10.35
C ALA A 62 5.08 9.54 9.68
N SER A 63 5.60 9.60 8.45
CA SER A 63 5.88 10.82 7.72
C SER A 63 5.55 10.65 6.24
N PRO A 64 4.25 10.77 5.86
CA PRO A 64 3.76 10.46 4.52
C PRO A 64 4.55 11.13 3.39
N ILE A 65 4.84 12.43 3.51
CA ILE A 65 5.57 13.20 2.49
C ILE A 65 7.01 12.71 2.32
N SER A 66 7.77 12.58 3.41
CA SER A 66 9.15 12.08 3.34
C SER A 66 9.22 10.60 2.94
N GLY A 67 8.19 9.83 3.29
CA GLY A 67 7.98 8.46 2.82
C GLY A 67 7.85 8.40 1.30
N ALA A 68 7.04 9.29 0.72
CA ALA A 68 6.87 9.39 -0.73
C ALA A 68 8.17 9.76 -1.45
N GLU A 69 8.93 10.72 -0.93
CA GLU A 69 10.27 11.04 -1.46
C GLU A 69 11.21 9.84 -1.41
N SER A 70 11.18 9.07 -0.33
CA SER A 70 12.02 7.88 -0.18
C SER A 70 11.63 6.77 -1.16
N ILE A 71 10.34 6.65 -1.50
CA ILE A 71 9.82 5.67 -2.47
C ILE A 71 10.10 6.13 -3.91
N MET A 72 9.87 7.40 -4.26
CA MET A 72 10.29 7.95 -5.56
C MET A 72 11.80 7.81 -5.78
N ALA A 73 12.62 8.10 -4.76
CA ALA A 73 14.07 7.91 -4.82
C ALA A 73 14.48 6.43 -4.97
N LEU A 74 13.61 5.49 -4.60
CA LEU A 74 13.80 4.07 -4.87
C LEU A 74 13.49 3.75 -6.33
N HIS A 75 12.34 4.20 -6.86
CA HIS A 75 12.00 4.05 -8.28
C HIS A 75 13.05 4.66 -9.22
N ALA A 76 13.60 5.83 -8.88
CA ALA A 76 14.63 6.50 -9.67
C ALA A 76 15.99 5.77 -9.72
N LYS A 77 16.20 4.75 -8.88
CA LYS A 77 17.36 3.85 -8.96
C LYS A 77 17.12 2.65 -9.87
N ALA A 78 15.91 2.51 -10.42
CA ALA A 78 15.60 1.43 -11.32
C ALA A 78 16.43 1.52 -12.60
N ASP A 79 17.10 0.42 -12.95
CA ASP A 79 17.88 0.34 -14.17
C ASP A 79 17.91 -1.10 -14.72
N THR A 80 18.44 -1.25 -15.93
CA THR A 80 18.45 -2.55 -16.64
C THR A 80 19.50 -3.55 -16.09
N SER A 81 20.28 -3.17 -15.08
CA SER A 81 21.30 -4.00 -14.45
C SER A 81 20.71 -4.75 -13.26
N THR A 82 20.62 -6.08 -13.38
CA THR A 82 20.20 -6.97 -12.27
C THR A 82 21.04 -6.72 -11.02
N GLN A 83 22.35 -6.56 -11.17
CA GLN A 83 23.25 -6.29 -10.05
C GLN A 83 22.93 -4.99 -9.30
N SER A 84 22.61 -3.92 -10.03
CA SER A 84 22.28 -2.59 -9.46
C SER A 84 20.96 -2.65 -8.70
N MET A 85 19.96 -3.29 -9.31
CA MET A 85 18.65 -3.54 -8.72
C MET A 85 18.74 -4.39 -7.45
N LEU A 86 19.45 -5.51 -7.50
CA LEU A 86 19.67 -6.38 -6.33
C LEU A 86 20.41 -5.64 -5.21
N THR A 87 21.46 -4.87 -5.56
CA THR A 87 22.20 -4.05 -4.59
C THR A 87 21.28 -3.05 -3.91
N THR A 88 20.44 -2.36 -4.69
CA THR A 88 19.45 -1.40 -4.18
C THR A 88 18.46 -2.08 -3.24
N ILE A 89 17.86 -3.21 -3.63
CA ILE A 89 16.91 -3.92 -2.77
C ILE A 89 17.56 -4.39 -1.45
N ILE A 90 18.75 -4.99 -1.53
CA ILE A 90 19.46 -5.55 -0.36
C ILE A 90 19.88 -4.43 0.60
N SER A 91 20.48 -3.36 0.07
CA SER A 91 21.05 -2.28 0.89
C SER A 91 20.00 -1.25 1.33
N ASP A 92 19.04 -0.91 0.48
CA ASP A 92 18.09 0.17 0.74
C ASP A 92 16.77 -0.30 1.33
N CYS A 93 16.25 -1.46 0.92
CA CYS A 93 15.00 -2.01 1.47
C CYS A 93 15.25 -2.89 2.70
N PHE A 94 16.17 -3.87 2.60
CA PHE A 94 16.46 -4.80 3.70
C PHE A 94 17.47 -4.27 4.73
N LYS A 95 18.30 -3.29 4.35
CA LYS A 95 19.42 -2.79 5.16
C LYS A 95 20.41 -3.88 5.57
N ASP A 96 20.54 -4.93 4.75
CA ASP A 96 21.54 -5.95 4.98
C ASP A 96 22.93 -5.33 4.80
N THR A 97 23.85 -5.66 5.70
CA THR A 97 25.27 -5.31 5.52
C THR A 97 25.92 -6.32 4.57
N ASN A 98 26.85 -5.85 3.72
CA ASN A 98 27.68 -6.75 2.91
C ASN A 98 28.47 -7.66 3.86
N GLN A 99 28.01 -8.90 3.99
CA GLN A 99 28.70 -9.94 4.75
C GLN A 99 29.45 -10.79 3.73
N SER A 100 30.78 -10.64 3.64
CA SER A 100 31.60 -11.58 2.90
C SER A 100 31.62 -12.90 3.66
N PHE A 101 30.95 -13.92 3.14
CA PHE A 101 31.04 -15.25 3.72
C PHE A 101 32.31 -15.92 3.20
N ASN A 102 33.24 -16.28 4.10
CA ASN A 102 34.49 -16.96 3.75
C ASN A 102 34.20 -18.39 3.24
N HIS A 103 33.83 -18.52 1.97
CA HIS A 103 33.83 -19.80 1.26
C HIS A 103 35.01 -19.83 0.28
N VAL A 104 35.73 -20.95 0.29
CA VAL A 104 36.83 -21.17 -0.64
C VAL A 104 36.24 -21.54 -1.99
N ALA A 105 36.32 -20.62 -2.96
CA ALA A 105 35.90 -20.89 -4.33
C ALA A 105 36.57 -22.16 -4.86
N ILE A 106 35.80 -23.04 -5.48
CA ILE A 106 36.37 -24.24 -6.10
C ILE A 106 37.04 -23.78 -7.39
N THR A 107 38.35 -23.58 -7.35
CA THR A 107 39.15 -23.14 -8.49
C THR A 107 39.85 -24.33 -9.14
N GLY A 108 39.60 -24.55 -10.43
CA GLY A 108 40.26 -25.59 -11.21
C GLY A 108 39.54 -25.83 -12.55
N PRO A 109 40.22 -26.47 -13.53
CA PRO A 109 39.59 -26.77 -14.80
C PRO A 109 38.46 -27.80 -14.63
N LEU A 110 37.39 -27.68 -15.43
CA LEU A 110 36.30 -28.66 -15.48
C LEU A 110 36.85 -30.04 -15.84
N LYS A 111 36.44 -31.10 -15.13
CA LYS A 111 36.83 -32.48 -15.49
C LYS A 111 36.29 -32.85 -16.87
N ASN A 112 35.12 -32.30 -17.20
CA ASN A 112 34.44 -32.52 -18.47
C ASN A 112 34.70 -31.39 -19.49
N ALA A 113 35.76 -30.59 -19.33
CA ALA A 113 36.09 -29.46 -20.22
C ALA A 113 36.16 -29.83 -21.72
N ALA A 114 36.52 -31.08 -22.02
CA ALA A 114 36.62 -31.57 -23.40
C ALA A 114 35.27 -31.66 -24.14
N LEU A 115 34.14 -31.64 -23.42
CA LEU A 115 32.79 -31.62 -24.01
C LEU A 115 32.39 -30.22 -24.52
N LEU A 116 33.13 -29.19 -24.12
CA LEU A 116 32.85 -27.79 -24.44
C LEU A 116 33.87 -27.23 -25.45
N PRO A 117 33.44 -26.27 -26.30
CA PRO A 117 34.36 -25.48 -27.10
C PRO A 117 35.26 -24.65 -26.18
N GLU A 118 36.46 -24.31 -26.66
CA GLU A 118 37.51 -23.70 -25.83
C GLU A 118 37.05 -22.38 -25.19
N GLU A 119 36.28 -21.62 -25.94
CA GLU A 119 35.72 -20.32 -25.57
C GLU A 119 34.73 -20.40 -24.40
N LEU A 120 34.05 -21.54 -24.20
CA LEU A 120 33.07 -21.75 -23.13
C LEU A 120 33.66 -22.42 -21.89
N ARG A 121 34.85 -23.00 -21.95
CA ARG A 121 35.42 -23.75 -20.82
C ARG A 121 35.57 -22.90 -19.58
N GLN A 122 36.10 -21.68 -19.72
CA GLN A 122 36.30 -20.78 -18.58
C GLN A 122 34.97 -20.17 -18.08
N PRO A 123 34.11 -19.57 -18.92
CA PRO A 123 32.81 -19.06 -18.45
C PRO A 123 31.96 -20.12 -17.74
N VAL A 124 31.90 -21.35 -18.27
CA VAL A 124 31.14 -22.44 -17.63
C VAL A 124 31.80 -22.89 -16.32
N ALA A 125 33.14 -22.89 -16.24
CA ALA A 125 33.84 -23.19 -14.98
C ALA A 125 33.55 -22.16 -13.89
N ASP A 126 33.57 -20.88 -14.24
CA ASP A 126 33.30 -19.76 -13.33
C ASP A 126 31.87 -19.88 -12.77
N LEU A 127 30.88 -20.08 -13.65
CA LEU A 127 29.47 -20.24 -13.25
C LEU A 127 29.22 -21.50 -12.41
N VAL A 128 29.86 -22.63 -12.73
CA VAL A 128 29.78 -23.84 -11.89
C VAL A 128 30.36 -23.58 -10.49
N SER A 129 31.46 -22.83 -10.39
CA SER A 129 32.06 -22.48 -9.10
C SER A 129 31.16 -21.53 -8.30
N ALA A 130 30.56 -20.53 -8.96
CA ALA A 130 29.63 -19.58 -8.36
C ALA A 130 28.38 -20.30 -7.82
N ILE A 131 27.75 -21.15 -8.63
CA ILE A 131 26.59 -21.95 -8.21
C ILE A 131 26.94 -22.89 -7.05
N SER A 132 28.12 -23.52 -7.07
CA SER A 132 28.58 -24.38 -5.97
C SER A 132 28.76 -23.58 -4.66
N THR A 133 29.31 -22.37 -4.75
CA THR A 133 29.50 -21.46 -3.60
C THR A 133 28.15 -21.00 -3.05
N ALA A 134 27.24 -20.56 -3.91
CA ALA A 134 25.88 -20.18 -3.56
C ALA A 134 25.12 -21.35 -2.88
N ASN A 135 25.28 -22.57 -3.38
CA ASN A 135 24.70 -23.78 -2.77
C ASN A 135 25.25 -24.05 -1.36
N ALA A 136 26.54 -23.83 -1.13
CA ALA A 136 27.13 -23.94 0.20
C ALA A 136 26.55 -22.88 1.15
N GLN A 137 26.39 -21.64 0.69
CA GLN A 137 25.80 -20.57 1.48
C GLN A 137 24.32 -20.81 1.80
N ILE A 138 23.51 -21.28 0.84
CA ILE A 138 22.11 -21.66 1.05
C ILE A 138 22.01 -22.80 2.09
N LYS A 139 22.91 -23.78 2.01
CA LYS A 139 22.96 -24.89 2.98
C LYS A 139 23.26 -24.38 4.39
N ASP A 140 24.21 -23.47 4.53
CA ASP A 140 24.57 -22.85 5.81
C ASP A 140 23.42 -21.98 6.35
N ALA A 141 22.79 -21.18 5.48
CA ALA A 141 21.66 -20.32 5.81
C ALA A 141 20.44 -21.11 6.31
N THR A 142 20.28 -22.34 5.85
CA THR A 142 19.17 -23.25 6.23
C THR A 142 19.61 -24.37 7.18
N SER A 143 20.81 -24.30 7.76
CA SER A 143 21.40 -25.37 8.58
C SER A 143 20.63 -25.68 9.87
N LYS A 144 19.87 -24.72 10.39
CA LYS A 144 19.04 -24.87 11.60
C LYS A 144 17.70 -25.57 11.36
N LEU A 145 17.37 -25.89 10.11
CA LEU A 145 16.14 -26.61 9.75
C LEU A 145 16.42 -28.10 9.53
N THR A 146 15.58 -28.97 10.08
CA THR A 146 15.59 -30.40 9.70
C THR A 146 15.09 -30.59 8.26
N PRO A 147 15.36 -31.73 7.60
CA PRO A 147 14.82 -32.03 6.27
C PRO A 147 13.28 -31.91 6.19
N GLU A 148 12.58 -32.34 7.22
CA GLU A 148 11.12 -32.25 7.33
C GLU A 148 10.66 -30.80 7.46
N GLU A 149 11.35 -29.99 8.25
CA GLU A 149 11.08 -28.56 8.38
C GLU A 149 11.35 -27.82 7.06
N LYS A 150 12.44 -28.14 6.34
CA LYS A 150 12.73 -27.59 5.00
C LYS A 150 11.62 -27.92 4.01
N ARG A 151 11.14 -29.16 4.01
CA ARG A 151 10.01 -29.55 3.16
C ARG A 151 8.72 -28.81 3.55
N ALA A 152 8.45 -28.70 4.85
CA ALA A 152 7.25 -28.03 5.35
C ALA A 152 7.22 -26.55 4.93
N ILE A 153 8.34 -25.83 5.02
CA ILE A 153 8.41 -24.43 4.60
C ILE A 153 8.30 -24.27 3.07
N ILE A 154 8.99 -25.11 2.29
CA ILE A 154 8.94 -25.11 0.81
C ILE A 154 7.52 -25.32 0.30
N GLU A 155 6.78 -26.27 0.88
CA GLU A 155 5.40 -26.55 0.46
C GLU A 155 4.39 -25.53 1.03
N SER A 156 4.67 -24.91 2.18
CA SER A 156 3.73 -24.00 2.83
C SER A 156 3.78 -22.56 2.29
N LEU A 157 4.95 -22.07 1.87
CA LEU A 157 5.10 -20.69 1.39
C LEU A 157 4.12 -20.35 0.23
N PRO A 158 4.03 -21.14 -0.85
CA PRO A 158 3.07 -20.87 -1.93
C PRO A 158 1.61 -20.94 -1.48
N GLN A 159 1.29 -21.85 -0.57
CA GLN A 159 -0.07 -22.01 -0.03
C GLN A 159 -0.49 -20.83 0.85
N TRP A 160 0.46 -20.22 1.58
CA TRP A 160 0.22 -18.98 2.31
C TRP A 160 0.13 -17.78 1.37
N ALA A 161 0.98 -17.70 0.34
CA ALA A 161 0.91 -16.67 -0.70
C ALA A 161 -0.43 -16.69 -1.47
N ALA A 162 -1.00 -17.88 -1.67
CA ALA A 162 -2.29 -18.05 -2.32
C ALA A 162 -3.48 -17.54 -1.48
N LEU A 163 -3.29 -17.21 -0.20
CA LEU A 163 -4.28 -16.56 0.68
C LEU A 163 -5.66 -17.25 0.69
N GLY A 164 -5.65 -18.58 0.66
CA GLY A 164 -6.88 -19.40 0.74
C GLY A 164 -7.60 -19.61 -0.59
N THR A 165 -7.04 -19.14 -1.71
CA THR A 165 -7.56 -19.45 -3.05
C THR A 165 -7.27 -20.91 -3.45
N ASP A 166 -8.10 -21.49 -4.31
CA ASP A 166 -7.96 -22.86 -4.83
C ASP A 166 -6.93 -22.97 -5.96
N ILE A 167 -5.73 -22.41 -5.76
CA ILE A 167 -4.62 -22.48 -6.71
C ILE A 167 -3.77 -23.74 -6.39
N PRO A 168 -3.71 -24.73 -7.30
CA PRO A 168 -2.90 -25.92 -7.09
C PRO A 168 -1.43 -25.66 -7.45
N PHE A 169 -0.52 -26.29 -6.68
CA PHE A 169 0.92 -26.28 -6.94
C PHE A 169 1.45 -27.72 -7.13
N GLU A 170 2.14 -27.99 -8.24
CA GLU A 170 2.57 -29.35 -8.65
C GLU A 170 3.45 -30.07 -7.62
N PHE A 171 4.24 -29.33 -6.85
CA PHE A 171 5.18 -29.88 -5.87
C PHE A 171 4.62 -29.90 -4.44
N VAL A 172 3.41 -29.38 -4.22
CA VAL A 172 2.76 -29.39 -2.91
C VAL A 172 2.00 -30.68 -2.72
N SER A 173 2.35 -31.40 -1.66
CA SER A 173 1.80 -32.72 -1.30
C SER A 173 1.14 -32.75 0.07
N LYS A 174 1.47 -31.78 0.94
CA LYS A 174 0.94 -31.65 2.31
C LYS A 174 0.20 -30.32 2.49
N PRO A 175 -0.83 -30.27 3.36
CA PRO A 175 -1.44 -29.02 3.78
C PRO A 175 -0.41 -28.07 4.40
N LYS A 176 -0.62 -26.76 4.21
CA LYS A 176 0.18 -25.72 4.85
C LYS A 176 0.21 -25.87 6.38
N ILE A 177 1.38 -25.59 6.96
CA ILE A 177 1.53 -25.45 8.42
C ILE A 177 0.86 -24.17 8.92
N SER A 178 0.64 -24.05 10.23
CA SER A 178 0.10 -22.83 10.83
C SER A 178 1.00 -21.62 10.60
N GLN A 179 0.44 -20.41 10.62
CA GLN A 179 1.18 -19.16 10.44
C GLN A 179 2.29 -19.00 11.49
N GLU A 180 1.97 -19.31 12.76
CA GLU A 180 2.93 -19.31 13.86
C GLU A 180 4.11 -20.27 13.58
N SER A 181 3.83 -21.47 13.07
CA SER A 181 4.87 -22.43 12.72
C SER A 181 5.70 -21.94 11.54
N LEU A 182 5.07 -21.34 10.52
CA LEU A 182 5.79 -20.75 9.39
C LEU A 182 6.77 -19.67 9.86
N TYR A 183 6.31 -18.77 10.75
CA TYR A 183 7.13 -17.69 11.29
C TYR A 183 8.29 -18.24 12.12
N ALA A 184 8.03 -19.27 12.95
CA ALA A 184 9.05 -19.94 13.74
C ALA A 184 10.12 -20.63 12.87
N LEU A 185 9.73 -21.22 11.73
CA LEU A 185 10.67 -21.82 10.78
C LEU A 185 11.47 -20.75 10.02
N LEU A 186 10.84 -19.68 9.54
CA LEU A 186 11.54 -18.59 8.87
C LEU A 186 12.56 -17.91 9.78
N ALA A 187 12.26 -17.76 11.07
CA ALA A 187 13.20 -17.23 12.06
C ALA A 187 14.46 -18.10 12.26
N LYS A 188 14.46 -19.36 11.81
CA LYS A 188 15.64 -20.23 11.81
C LYS A 188 16.54 -20.02 10.58
N VAL A 189 16.06 -19.34 9.54
CA VAL A 189 16.78 -19.14 8.27
C VAL A 189 17.57 -17.83 8.29
N ASN A 190 18.82 -17.87 7.83
CA ASN A 190 19.60 -16.67 7.57
C ASN A 190 19.27 -16.09 6.18
N LEU A 191 18.15 -15.38 6.07
CA LEU A 191 17.72 -14.74 4.82
C LEU A 191 18.75 -13.75 4.24
N PRO A 192 19.43 -12.91 5.05
CA PRO A 192 20.52 -12.05 4.54
C PRO A 192 21.62 -12.82 3.82
N MET A 193 21.97 -14.02 4.29
CA MET A 193 22.99 -14.85 3.65
C MET A 193 22.55 -15.34 2.26
N ILE A 194 21.26 -15.70 2.09
CA ILE A 194 20.72 -16.10 0.78
C ILE A 194 20.71 -14.90 -0.19
N ARG A 195 20.35 -13.70 0.30
CA ARG A 195 20.32 -12.49 -0.52
C ARG A 195 21.72 -12.06 -0.99
N ASN A 196 22.71 -12.06 -0.09
CA ASN A 196 24.10 -11.76 -0.46
C ASN A 196 24.68 -12.81 -1.42
N ALA A 197 24.39 -14.10 -1.21
CA ALA A 197 24.77 -15.17 -2.13
C ALA A 197 24.18 -14.98 -3.54
N ALA A 198 22.95 -14.45 -3.64
CA ALA A 198 22.33 -14.14 -4.92
C ALA A 198 23.02 -12.99 -5.64
N LEU A 199 23.41 -11.94 -4.92
CA LEU A 199 24.17 -10.82 -5.49
C LEU A 199 25.57 -11.24 -5.97
N GLU A 200 26.24 -12.12 -5.22
CA GLU A 200 27.53 -12.70 -5.61
C GLU A 200 27.39 -13.59 -6.87
N LEU A 201 26.33 -14.41 -6.95
CA LEU A 201 26.06 -15.24 -8.13
C LEU A 201 25.73 -14.39 -9.37
N ASP A 202 24.85 -13.40 -9.23
CA ASP A 202 24.46 -12.51 -10.33
C ASP A 202 25.68 -11.76 -10.88
N HIS A 203 26.61 -11.31 -10.04
CA HIS A 203 27.88 -10.72 -10.49
C HIS A 203 28.65 -11.64 -11.44
N GLU A 204 28.80 -12.92 -11.08
CA GLU A 204 29.50 -13.91 -11.92
C GLU A 204 28.71 -14.22 -13.22
N VAL A 205 27.38 -14.20 -13.17
CA VAL A 205 26.53 -14.31 -14.36
C VAL A 205 26.77 -13.13 -15.30
N GLN A 206 26.73 -11.90 -14.79
CA GLN A 206 26.97 -10.70 -15.60
C GLN A 206 28.39 -10.66 -16.19
N ASP A 207 29.41 -11.12 -15.45
CA ASP A 207 30.80 -11.23 -15.93
C ASP A 207 30.99 -12.33 -16.99
N ALA A 208 30.18 -13.39 -16.96
CA ALA A 208 30.21 -14.48 -17.92
C ALA A 208 29.47 -14.14 -19.23
N LEU A 209 28.38 -13.38 -19.17
CA LEU A 209 27.49 -13.10 -20.32
C LEU A 209 28.23 -12.58 -21.57
N PRO A 210 29.11 -11.56 -21.52
CA PRO A 210 29.83 -11.10 -22.72
C PRO A 210 30.69 -12.19 -23.35
N LYS A 211 31.27 -13.09 -22.54
CA LYS A 211 32.10 -14.21 -23.01
C LYS A 211 31.22 -15.29 -23.66
N ILE A 212 30.06 -15.57 -23.09
CA ILE A 212 29.06 -16.50 -23.65
C ILE A 212 28.54 -15.99 -25.00
N ARG A 213 28.18 -14.69 -25.10
CA ARG A 213 27.76 -14.05 -26.36
C ARG A 213 28.84 -14.14 -27.43
N LEU A 214 30.11 -13.91 -27.07
CA LEU A 214 31.23 -14.06 -28.00
C LEU A 214 31.38 -15.51 -28.49
N ALA A 215 31.21 -16.50 -27.60
CA ALA A 215 31.25 -17.91 -27.95
C ALA A 215 30.06 -18.34 -28.83
N ALA A 216 28.87 -17.77 -28.61
CA ALA A 216 27.70 -18.00 -29.47
C ALA A 216 27.98 -17.59 -30.93
N ALA A 217 28.67 -16.46 -31.13
CA ALA A 217 29.07 -15.99 -32.45
C ALA A 217 30.06 -16.93 -33.18
N ALA A 218 30.75 -17.82 -32.45
CA ALA A 218 31.60 -18.85 -33.05
C ALA A 218 30.80 -20.01 -33.66
N GLY A 219 29.49 -20.09 -33.41
CA GLY A 219 28.56 -21.00 -34.10
C GLY A 219 28.73 -22.47 -33.73
N TRP A 220 29.07 -22.78 -32.47
CA TRP A 220 29.14 -24.16 -31.97
C TRP A 220 27.75 -24.82 -32.02
N LYS A 221 27.66 -26.05 -32.54
CA LYS A 221 26.38 -26.73 -32.87
C LYS A 221 26.10 -28.00 -32.05
N SER A 222 26.94 -28.33 -31.09
CA SER A 222 26.76 -29.54 -30.27
C SER A 222 26.07 -29.19 -28.96
N ARG A 223 25.68 -30.23 -28.21
CA ARG A 223 25.12 -30.11 -26.87
C ARG A 223 25.96 -30.93 -25.90
N ALA A 224 26.21 -30.37 -24.72
CA ALA A 224 26.95 -30.99 -23.64
C ALA A 224 26.07 -31.04 -22.39
N ILE A 225 25.93 -32.24 -21.81
CA ILE A 225 25.24 -32.44 -20.53
C ILE A 225 26.18 -33.22 -19.62
N PHE A 226 26.50 -32.67 -18.46
CA PHE A 226 27.39 -33.29 -17.49
C PHE A 226 27.11 -32.80 -16.06
N SER A 227 27.76 -33.44 -15.09
CA SER A 227 27.72 -33.00 -13.69
C SER A 227 29.14 -32.70 -13.22
N GLU A 228 29.32 -31.56 -12.56
CA GLU A 228 30.60 -31.12 -12.01
C GLU A 228 30.36 -30.52 -10.62
N ASN A 229 31.07 -31.00 -9.59
CA ASN A 229 30.93 -30.53 -8.21
C ASN A 229 29.49 -30.49 -7.67
N GLY A 230 28.60 -31.38 -8.14
CA GLY A 230 27.19 -31.41 -7.76
C GLY A 230 26.30 -30.43 -8.54
N VAL A 231 26.86 -29.69 -9.50
CA VAL A 231 26.14 -28.83 -10.44
C VAL A 231 25.82 -29.63 -11.69
N ASN A 232 24.54 -29.75 -12.04
CA ASN A 232 24.10 -30.37 -13.30
C ASN A 232 24.08 -29.29 -14.36
N VAL A 233 24.92 -29.46 -15.39
CA VAL A 233 25.20 -28.49 -16.42
C VAL A 233 24.65 -28.99 -17.75
N GLU A 234 23.95 -28.09 -18.44
CA GLU A 234 23.44 -28.26 -19.78
C GLU A 234 23.90 -27.06 -20.63
N VAL A 235 24.70 -27.30 -21.65
CA VAL A 235 25.12 -26.28 -22.63
C VAL A 235 24.68 -26.74 -24.02
N ALA A 236 23.81 -25.97 -24.66
CA ALA A 236 23.34 -26.17 -26.02
C ALA A 236 23.98 -25.16 -26.98
N GLY A 237 24.16 -25.58 -28.23
CA GLY A 237 24.80 -24.79 -29.27
C GLY A 237 23.80 -23.85 -29.95
N VAL A 238 24.06 -23.48 -31.21
CA VAL A 238 23.18 -22.60 -32.02
C VAL A 238 22.09 -23.35 -32.78
N ASN A 239 21.82 -24.61 -32.43
CA ASN A 239 20.77 -25.41 -33.08
C ASN A 239 19.43 -25.19 -32.37
N ASP A 240 18.35 -25.62 -33.00
CA ASP A 240 17.04 -25.67 -32.34
C ASP A 240 17.03 -26.78 -31.29
N ASP A 241 16.72 -26.45 -30.04
CA ASP A 241 16.74 -27.39 -28.91
C ASP A 241 15.38 -27.49 -28.18
N LEU A 242 15.10 -28.70 -27.67
CA LEU A 242 14.04 -28.95 -26.69
C LEU A 242 14.68 -29.15 -25.30
N HIS A 243 14.27 -28.30 -24.37
CA HIS A 243 14.70 -28.27 -22.99
C HIS A 243 13.57 -28.80 -22.09
N ASP A 244 13.63 -30.09 -21.75
CA ASP A 244 12.57 -30.81 -21.04
C ASP A 244 13.00 -31.38 -19.67
N THR A 245 14.23 -31.10 -19.22
CA THR A 245 14.74 -31.62 -17.94
C THR A 245 14.14 -30.89 -16.74
N ARG A 246 14.06 -31.56 -15.59
CA ARG A 246 13.62 -30.93 -14.31
C ARG A 246 14.74 -30.78 -13.28
N ASN A 247 15.98 -31.06 -13.68
CA ASN A 247 17.13 -31.18 -12.78
C ASN A 247 18.37 -30.43 -13.30
N SER A 248 18.16 -29.24 -13.90
CA SER A 248 19.24 -28.38 -14.38
C SER A 248 19.59 -27.32 -13.34
N HIS A 249 20.88 -27.23 -12.99
CA HIS A 249 21.40 -26.15 -12.15
C HIS A 249 22.02 -25.03 -13.00
N LEU A 250 22.62 -25.37 -14.15
CA LEU A 250 23.11 -24.40 -15.12
C LEU A 250 22.64 -24.80 -16.51
N CYS A 251 21.87 -23.94 -17.16
CA CYS A 251 21.48 -24.08 -18.56
C CYS A 251 21.97 -22.87 -19.35
N ILE A 252 22.74 -23.12 -20.41
CA ILE A 252 23.20 -22.09 -21.35
C ILE A 252 22.82 -22.57 -22.75
N ASP A 253 21.98 -21.80 -23.43
CA ASP A 253 21.69 -21.98 -24.84
C ASP A 253 22.26 -20.80 -25.64
N LEU A 254 22.99 -21.11 -26.71
CA LEU A 254 23.74 -20.12 -27.49
C LEU A 254 22.97 -19.60 -28.71
N GLY A 255 21.82 -20.16 -29.09
CA GLY A 255 21.15 -19.75 -30.32
C GLY A 255 20.00 -20.66 -30.74
N GLY A 256 19.56 -20.52 -31.99
CA GLY A 256 18.50 -21.37 -32.54
C GLY A 256 17.09 -20.97 -32.13
N ARG A 257 16.15 -21.90 -32.30
CA ARG A 257 14.74 -21.78 -31.94
C ARG A 257 14.40 -22.79 -30.85
N ASN A 258 14.21 -22.31 -29.64
CA ASN A 258 14.25 -23.13 -28.44
C ASN A 258 12.87 -23.28 -27.81
N ARG A 259 12.60 -24.49 -27.31
CA ARG A 259 11.37 -24.77 -26.56
C ARG A 259 11.68 -25.29 -25.16
N TYR A 260 11.08 -24.67 -24.15
CA TYR A 260 11.19 -25.09 -22.76
C TYR A 260 9.89 -25.73 -22.27
N THR A 261 9.98 -26.97 -21.82
CA THR A 261 8.90 -27.68 -21.09
C THR A 261 9.38 -28.26 -19.76
N GLY A 262 10.69 -28.19 -19.51
CA GLY A 262 11.34 -28.58 -18.27
C GLY A 262 11.32 -27.46 -17.23
N ARG A 263 12.02 -27.69 -16.11
CA ARG A 263 12.15 -26.73 -15.00
C ARG A 263 13.59 -26.18 -14.99
N TYR A 264 13.72 -24.88 -15.28
CA TYR A 264 14.99 -24.18 -15.44
C TYR A 264 14.97 -22.87 -14.63
N GLY A 265 16.12 -22.37 -14.17
CA GLY A 265 16.20 -21.19 -13.31
C GLY A 265 15.43 -21.35 -11.99
N ALA A 266 15.36 -22.57 -11.46
CA ALA A 266 14.50 -22.95 -10.35
C ALA A 266 15.30 -23.25 -9.07
N GLY A 267 15.49 -22.23 -8.23
CA GLY A 267 16.25 -22.31 -6.99
C GLY A 267 15.47 -22.89 -5.82
N ILE A 268 15.02 -24.15 -5.91
CA ILE A 268 14.27 -24.82 -4.83
C ILE A 268 15.26 -25.44 -3.82
N GLY A 269 15.74 -24.62 -2.89
CA GLY A 269 16.73 -25.03 -1.88
C GLY A 269 18.17 -25.14 -2.40
N TYR A 270 18.43 -24.62 -3.60
CA TYR A 270 19.73 -24.53 -4.26
C TYR A 270 19.74 -23.32 -5.23
N ALA A 271 20.87 -23.09 -5.90
CA ALA A 271 21.04 -22.08 -6.94
C ALA A 271 20.86 -22.68 -8.34
N SER A 272 20.13 -21.99 -9.22
CA SER A 272 19.88 -22.41 -10.61
C SER A 272 19.86 -21.22 -11.56
N VAL A 273 20.55 -21.34 -12.69
CA VAL A 273 20.70 -20.28 -13.70
C VAL A 273 20.29 -20.82 -15.09
N VAL A 274 19.50 -20.04 -15.82
CA VAL A 274 19.24 -20.26 -17.26
C VAL A 274 19.58 -19.01 -18.06
N ILE A 275 20.36 -19.18 -19.12
CA ILE A 275 20.74 -18.15 -20.09
C ILE A 275 20.37 -18.68 -21.48
N ASP A 276 19.54 -17.96 -22.22
CA ASP A 276 19.17 -18.34 -23.58
C ASP A 276 19.37 -17.14 -24.54
N LEU A 277 20.29 -17.33 -25.50
CA LEU A 277 20.62 -16.38 -26.56
C LEU A 277 19.90 -16.70 -27.89
N GLY A 278 18.98 -17.67 -27.86
CA GLY A 278 18.17 -18.17 -28.96
C GLY A 278 17.33 -17.10 -29.62
N SER A 279 17.26 -17.11 -30.95
CA SER A 279 16.53 -16.10 -31.72
C SER A 279 15.00 -16.18 -31.62
N ASP A 280 14.44 -17.35 -31.26
CA ASP A 280 13.01 -17.59 -31.05
C ASP A 280 12.86 -18.50 -29.83
N ILE A 281 12.28 -18.00 -28.74
CA ILE A 281 12.21 -18.71 -27.46
C ILE A 281 10.74 -18.91 -27.11
N LYS A 282 10.34 -20.16 -26.89
CA LYS A 282 8.99 -20.52 -26.46
C LYS A 282 9.02 -21.35 -25.21
N SER A 283 8.15 -21.07 -24.25
CA SER A 283 8.04 -21.90 -23.04
C SER A 283 6.62 -22.36 -22.73
N ASP A 284 6.54 -23.51 -22.07
CA ASP A 284 5.41 -23.99 -21.29
C ASP A 284 5.98 -24.49 -19.96
N PHE A 285 6.48 -23.54 -19.17
CA PHE A 285 7.21 -23.84 -17.94
C PHE A 285 6.27 -24.41 -16.87
N PRO A 286 6.65 -25.51 -16.19
CA PRO A 286 5.93 -26.01 -15.02
C PRO A 286 6.13 -25.06 -13.83
N ASP A 287 5.44 -25.36 -12.72
CA ASP A 287 5.58 -24.56 -11.50
C ASP A 287 7.04 -24.45 -11.04
N ALA A 288 7.37 -23.27 -10.49
CA ALA A 288 8.69 -22.89 -9.98
C ALA A 288 9.77 -22.94 -11.07
N SER A 289 9.68 -22.04 -12.07
CA SER A 289 10.61 -21.97 -13.21
C SER A 289 10.89 -20.53 -13.63
N ALA A 290 11.98 -20.34 -14.37
CA ALA A 290 12.43 -19.06 -14.91
C ALA A 290 12.59 -17.99 -13.81
N GLY A 291 13.64 -18.10 -13.00
CA GLY A 291 13.98 -17.08 -12.01
C GLY A 291 13.21 -17.19 -10.69
N VAL A 292 13.28 -18.33 -10.01
CA VAL A 292 12.51 -18.59 -8.78
C VAL A 292 13.41 -18.93 -7.60
N GLY A 293 13.19 -18.29 -6.44
CA GLY A 293 13.89 -18.56 -5.19
C GLY A 293 12.97 -19.01 -4.05
N ILE A 294 12.72 -20.32 -3.91
CA ILE A 294 11.95 -20.90 -2.77
C ILE A 294 12.94 -21.34 -1.67
N LEU A 295 13.52 -20.35 -0.98
CA LEU A 295 14.69 -20.48 -0.09
C LEU A 295 16.01 -20.88 -0.78
N GLY A 296 16.09 -20.73 -2.10
CA GLY A 296 17.33 -20.77 -2.88
C GLY A 296 17.44 -19.56 -3.79
N ILE A 297 18.17 -19.72 -4.90
CA ILE A 297 18.43 -18.63 -5.86
C ILE A 297 18.08 -19.12 -7.26
N GLY A 298 17.24 -18.38 -7.98
CA GLY A 298 16.90 -18.66 -9.37
C GLY A 298 17.14 -17.44 -10.24
N GLU A 299 17.87 -17.60 -11.33
CA GLU A 299 18.14 -16.53 -12.30
C GLU A 299 17.81 -17.00 -13.72
N ALA A 300 17.16 -16.13 -14.50
CA ALA A 300 16.80 -16.39 -15.88
C ALA A 300 17.08 -15.17 -16.77
N ILE A 301 17.81 -15.37 -17.85
CA ILE A 301 18.16 -14.33 -18.84
C ILE A 301 17.75 -14.82 -20.22
N PHE A 302 16.90 -14.06 -20.90
CA PHE A 302 16.43 -14.35 -22.25
C PHE A 302 16.76 -13.18 -23.19
N GLU A 303 17.55 -13.43 -24.23
CA GLU A 303 17.98 -12.40 -25.20
C GLU A 303 17.36 -12.56 -26.60
N GLY A 304 16.39 -13.46 -26.72
CA GLY A 304 15.81 -13.79 -28.02
C GLY A 304 15.03 -12.69 -28.71
N ALA A 305 14.87 -12.79 -30.03
CA ALA A 305 14.08 -11.84 -30.80
C ALA A 305 12.58 -12.17 -30.62
N ARG A 306 11.95 -11.52 -29.64
CA ARG A 306 10.55 -11.71 -29.24
C ARG A 306 10.21 -13.06 -28.58
N PRO A 307 10.72 -13.33 -27.37
CA PRO A 307 10.36 -14.51 -26.59
C PRO A 307 8.83 -14.57 -26.31
N ASP A 308 8.26 -15.77 -26.41
CA ASP A 308 6.88 -16.09 -25.98
C ASP A 308 6.94 -17.03 -24.76
N LEU A 309 6.95 -16.42 -23.58
CA LEU A 309 7.28 -17.06 -22.33
C LEU A 309 6.03 -17.32 -21.51
N ILE A 310 5.57 -18.57 -21.51
CA ILE A 310 4.41 -19.03 -20.73
C ILE A 310 4.89 -19.93 -19.59
N ALA A 311 4.34 -19.71 -18.39
CA ALA A 311 4.54 -20.55 -17.23
C ALA A 311 3.24 -20.77 -16.44
N LYS A 312 3.23 -21.82 -15.61
CA LYS A 312 2.18 -22.06 -14.63
C LYS A 312 2.32 -21.12 -13.42
N ASN A 313 2.48 -21.65 -12.20
CA ASN A 313 2.55 -20.85 -10.99
C ASN A 313 4.00 -20.71 -10.51
N ILE A 314 4.32 -19.61 -9.83
CA ILE A 314 5.66 -19.35 -9.29
C ILE A 314 6.67 -19.28 -10.43
N ALA A 315 6.73 -18.14 -11.11
CA ALA A 315 7.57 -17.98 -12.27
C ALA A 315 7.97 -16.54 -12.53
N PHE A 316 9.02 -16.35 -13.31
CA PHE A 316 9.48 -15.05 -13.81
C PHE A 316 9.79 -14.07 -12.67
N GLY A 317 10.89 -14.33 -11.98
CA GLY A 317 11.40 -13.46 -10.91
C GLY A 317 10.65 -13.59 -9.59
N SER A 318 10.25 -14.78 -9.15
CA SER A 318 9.50 -14.94 -7.89
C SER A 318 10.39 -15.25 -6.67
N GLY A 319 10.24 -14.47 -5.60
CA GLY A 319 11.04 -14.54 -4.37
C GLY A 319 10.26 -14.96 -3.14
N LEU A 320 10.17 -16.25 -2.86
CA LEU A 320 9.46 -16.77 -1.70
C LEU A 320 10.50 -17.25 -0.68
N ALA A 321 10.92 -16.33 0.17
CA ALA A 321 12.03 -16.47 1.13
C ALA A 321 13.44 -16.73 0.52
N GLY A 322 13.56 -16.85 -0.81
CA GLY A 322 14.83 -16.83 -1.55
C GLY A 322 14.94 -15.61 -2.48
N VAL A 323 15.74 -15.73 -3.53
CA VAL A 323 15.90 -14.70 -4.57
C VAL A 323 15.55 -15.26 -5.93
N GLY A 324 14.61 -14.62 -6.63
CA GLY A 324 14.22 -14.95 -8.00
C GLY A 324 14.41 -13.73 -8.91
N VAL A 325 15.18 -13.90 -9.98
CA VAL A 325 15.48 -12.84 -10.97
C VAL A 325 15.13 -13.31 -12.37
N THR A 326 14.44 -12.48 -13.13
CA THR A 326 14.24 -12.68 -14.58
C THR A 326 14.52 -11.40 -15.33
N LYS A 327 15.29 -11.52 -16.41
CA LYS A 327 15.62 -10.42 -17.31
C LYS A 327 15.36 -10.82 -18.75
N VAL A 328 14.71 -9.92 -19.50
CA VAL A 328 14.45 -10.09 -20.93
C VAL A 328 14.91 -8.85 -21.70
N ASP A 329 15.83 -9.02 -22.64
CA ASP A 329 16.51 -7.88 -23.29
C ASP A 329 15.77 -7.32 -24.52
N GLN A 330 14.74 -8.01 -25.02
CA GLN A 330 14.01 -7.68 -26.24
C GLN A 330 12.49 -7.77 -26.04
N ALA A 331 11.74 -7.00 -26.83
CA ALA A 331 10.28 -6.94 -26.79
C ALA A 331 9.65 -8.33 -26.70
N PHE A 332 8.82 -8.64 -25.72
CA PHE A 332 8.39 -10.01 -25.41
C PHE A 332 6.90 -10.14 -25.13
N ARG A 333 6.43 -11.40 -25.15
CA ARG A 333 5.15 -11.79 -24.55
C ARG A 333 5.43 -12.71 -23.37
N MET A 334 4.86 -12.40 -22.22
CA MET A 334 5.00 -13.22 -21.02
C MET A 334 3.67 -13.45 -20.31
N GLU A 335 3.42 -14.68 -19.89
CA GLU A 335 2.19 -15.08 -19.20
C GLU A 335 2.51 -16.05 -18.06
N SER A 336 2.08 -15.71 -16.83
CA SER A 336 2.09 -16.63 -15.70
C SER A 336 0.71 -16.75 -15.06
N ARG A 337 0.40 -17.93 -14.53
CA ARG A 337 -0.89 -18.17 -13.89
C ARG A 337 -0.99 -17.46 -12.54
N SER A 338 0.01 -17.61 -11.68
CA SER A 338 0.04 -16.91 -10.38
C SER A 338 1.45 -16.83 -9.79
N LEU A 339 1.63 -15.96 -8.80
CA LEU A 339 2.88 -15.83 -8.02
C LEU A 339 4.10 -15.53 -8.92
N GLY A 340 4.05 -14.49 -9.74
CA GLY A 340 5.11 -14.25 -10.73
C GLY A 340 5.34 -12.80 -11.14
N GLN A 341 6.11 -12.59 -12.21
CA GLN A 341 6.57 -11.28 -12.70
C GLN A 341 7.14 -10.38 -11.61
N GLY A 342 8.05 -10.92 -10.81
CA GLY A 342 8.71 -10.17 -9.75
C GLY A 342 8.09 -10.34 -8.36
N PHE A 343 7.13 -11.24 -8.10
CA PHE A 343 6.46 -11.29 -6.79
C PHE A 343 7.36 -11.75 -5.62
N GLY A 344 7.42 -11.02 -4.50
CA GLY A 344 8.26 -11.34 -3.33
C GLY A 344 7.53 -11.41 -1.97
N MET A 345 7.56 -12.55 -1.27
CA MET A 345 6.81 -12.76 0.00
C MET A 345 7.64 -12.83 1.29
N CYS A 346 8.94 -13.06 1.22
CA CYS A 346 9.86 -12.89 2.37
C CYS A 346 11.32 -12.91 1.86
N GLY A 347 11.46 -12.65 0.57
CA GLY A 347 12.68 -12.70 -0.22
C GLY A 347 12.62 -11.62 -1.29
N ILE A 348 13.38 -11.81 -2.37
CA ILE A 348 13.44 -10.84 -3.49
C ILE A 348 12.85 -11.49 -4.73
N GLY A 349 11.79 -10.88 -5.27
CA GLY A 349 11.33 -11.14 -6.63
C GLY A 349 11.68 -9.95 -7.52
N LEU A 350 12.35 -10.19 -8.65
CA LEU A 350 12.79 -9.16 -9.57
C LEU A 350 12.51 -9.57 -11.01
N MET A 351 11.77 -8.73 -11.73
CA MET A 351 11.54 -8.83 -13.17
C MET A 351 12.05 -7.56 -13.84
N ILE A 352 12.96 -7.70 -14.80
CA ILE A 352 13.49 -6.62 -15.64
C ILE A 352 13.06 -6.88 -17.08
N GLY A 353 12.22 -6.02 -17.63
CA GLY A 353 11.76 -6.09 -19.00
C GLY A 353 12.69 -5.42 -20.00
N SER A 354 12.16 -5.18 -21.20
CA SER A 354 12.93 -4.74 -22.35
C SER A 354 12.68 -3.27 -22.69
N LYS A 355 13.41 -2.73 -23.67
CA LYS A 355 13.16 -1.36 -24.18
C LYS A 355 12.14 -1.32 -25.33
N GLY A 356 11.38 -2.39 -25.54
CA GLY A 356 10.43 -2.46 -26.63
C GLY A 356 9.09 -2.94 -26.11
N SER A 357 8.03 -2.65 -26.86
CA SER A 357 6.65 -2.95 -26.47
C SER A 357 6.41 -4.40 -26.07
N ASP A 358 6.24 -4.59 -24.77
CA ASP A 358 6.08 -5.83 -24.05
C ASP A 358 4.61 -6.12 -23.76
N THR A 359 4.26 -7.40 -23.63
CA THR A 359 2.93 -7.81 -23.16
C THR A 359 3.08 -8.77 -22.00
N GLN A 360 2.64 -8.34 -20.82
CA GLN A 360 2.75 -9.09 -19.58
C GLN A 360 1.36 -9.43 -19.05
N LYS A 361 1.13 -10.73 -18.81
CA LYS A 361 -0.13 -11.23 -18.26
C LYS A 361 0.09 -12.01 -16.99
N ILE A 362 -0.70 -11.72 -15.96
CA ILE A 362 -0.75 -12.55 -14.76
C ILE A 362 -2.18 -12.82 -14.29
N GLY A 363 -2.46 -14.06 -13.89
CA GLY A 363 -3.77 -14.43 -13.38
C GLY A 363 -4.06 -13.93 -11.96
N TYR A 364 -3.07 -13.99 -11.07
CA TYR A 364 -3.18 -13.62 -9.65
C TYR A 364 -1.80 -13.43 -9.01
N LEU A 365 -1.65 -12.34 -8.24
CA LEU A 365 -0.53 -12.03 -7.37
C LEU A 365 0.83 -11.96 -8.09
N GLY A 366 1.21 -10.77 -8.54
CA GLY A 366 2.50 -10.52 -9.20
C GLY A 366 2.61 -9.17 -9.90
N GLN A 367 3.39 -9.06 -10.97
CA GLN A 367 3.74 -7.76 -11.59
C GLN A 367 4.26 -6.78 -10.53
N GLY A 368 5.38 -7.17 -9.91
CA GLY A 368 6.02 -6.38 -8.87
C GLY A 368 5.29 -6.39 -7.52
N ALA A 369 4.42 -7.35 -7.24
CA ALA A 369 3.74 -7.38 -5.95
C ALA A 369 4.65 -7.90 -4.79
N GLY A 370 4.34 -7.51 -3.55
CA GLY A 370 5.08 -7.92 -2.34
C GLY A 370 4.18 -8.38 -1.19
N MET A 371 4.75 -9.07 -0.20
CA MET A 371 4.04 -9.52 1.01
C MET A 371 5.02 -9.98 2.11
N MET A 372 4.60 -10.06 3.37
CA MET A 372 5.30 -10.70 4.49
C MET A 372 6.83 -10.39 4.57
N GLY A 373 7.17 -9.13 4.33
CA GLY A 373 8.56 -8.63 4.37
C GLY A 373 9.39 -8.88 3.13
N GLY A 374 8.84 -9.53 2.11
CA GLY A 374 9.45 -9.65 0.80
C GLY A 374 9.36 -8.36 -0.02
N VAL A 375 10.31 -8.20 -0.93
CA VAL A 375 10.32 -7.13 -1.94
C VAL A 375 10.06 -7.77 -3.29
N GLY A 376 9.00 -7.33 -3.96
CA GLY A 376 8.78 -7.61 -5.36
C GLY A 376 8.93 -6.36 -6.20
N TRP A 377 9.64 -6.46 -7.32
CA TRP A 377 9.88 -5.34 -8.22
C TRP A 377 9.79 -5.78 -9.68
N LEU A 378 8.92 -5.11 -10.43
CA LEU A 378 8.90 -5.15 -11.90
C LEU A 378 9.43 -3.81 -12.41
N PHE A 379 10.43 -3.86 -13.29
CA PHE A 379 10.97 -2.69 -13.96
C PHE A 379 10.97 -2.88 -15.47
N ASN A 380 10.29 -1.98 -16.18
CA ASN A 380 10.36 -1.83 -17.63
C ASN A 380 11.04 -0.49 -17.98
N PRO A 381 12.10 -0.51 -18.80
CA PRO A 381 12.87 0.70 -19.08
C PRO A 381 12.32 1.59 -20.19
N ALA A 382 11.46 1.08 -21.09
CA ALA A 382 10.80 1.83 -22.18
C ALA A 382 9.88 0.93 -23.04
N GLY A 383 9.00 1.55 -23.81
CA GLY A 383 8.21 0.98 -24.89
C GLY A 383 6.72 0.89 -24.53
N ASN A 384 5.85 0.98 -25.54
CA ASN A 384 4.40 0.91 -25.31
C ASN A 384 3.95 -0.48 -24.83
N ASP A 385 3.83 -0.63 -23.53
CA ASP A 385 3.68 -1.88 -22.82
C ASP A 385 2.23 -2.17 -22.44
N ARG A 386 1.96 -3.46 -22.21
CA ARG A 386 0.62 -3.93 -21.83
C ARG A 386 0.70 -4.80 -20.61
N TYR A 387 0.24 -4.26 -19.49
CA TYR A 387 0.13 -4.95 -18.21
C TYR A 387 -1.30 -5.41 -17.99
N ARG A 388 -1.51 -6.73 -17.99
CA ARG A 388 -2.83 -7.31 -17.72
C ARG A 388 -2.83 -8.23 -16.51
N ALA A 389 -3.63 -7.90 -15.51
CA ALA A 389 -3.82 -8.71 -14.32
C ALA A 389 -5.28 -9.17 -14.18
N GLY A 390 -5.47 -10.48 -13.96
CA GLY A 390 -6.76 -11.09 -13.66
C GLY A 390 -7.10 -12.32 -14.49
N GLY A 391 -8.33 -12.80 -14.35
CA GLY A 391 -8.82 -13.98 -15.06
C GLY A 391 -8.69 -15.30 -14.30
N LEU A 392 -8.02 -15.33 -13.14
CA LEU A 392 -7.82 -16.57 -12.37
C LEU A 392 -8.74 -16.67 -11.15
N VAL A 393 -8.71 -15.66 -10.27
CA VAL A 393 -9.46 -15.69 -9.00
C VAL A 393 -10.65 -14.75 -9.14
N PRO A 394 -11.89 -15.26 -9.17
CA PRO A 394 -13.06 -14.40 -9.13
C PRO A 394 -13.02 -13.54 -7.88
N ASP A 395 -13.36 -12.26 -8.01
CA ASP A 395 -13.39 -11.34 -6.88
C ASP A 395 -14.35 -11.84 -5.78
N GLY A 396 -15.42 -12.55 -6.19
CA GLY A 396 -16.47 -13.03 -5.30
C GLY A 396 -17.50 -11.95 -4.96
N ILE A 397 -17.34 -10.73 -5.51
CA ILE A 397 -18.18 -9.59 -5.12
C ILE A 397 -18.70 -8.79 -6.29
N SER A 398 -17.83 -8.47 -7.24
CA SER A 398 -18.31 -8.09 -8.55
C SER A 398 -18.49 -9.35 -9.39
N ARG A 399 -19.70 -9.56 -9.92
CA ARG A 399 -20.05 -10.74 -10.74
C ARG A 399 -19.19 -10.91 -11.99
N GLN A 400 -18.47 -9.88 -12.38
CA GLN A 400 -17.60 -9.85 -13.56
C GLN A 400 -16.16 -9.42 -13.22
N GLY A 401 -15.81 -9.31 -11.93
CA GLY A 401 -14.49 -8.88 -11.48
C GLY A 401 -13.58 -10.02 -11.06
N PHE A 402 -12.28 -9.77 -11.10
CA PHE A 402 -11.25 -10.69 -10.63
C PHE A 402 -10.46 -10.05 -9.49
N LEU A 403 -10.11 -10.84 -8.48
CA LEU A 403 -9.11 -10.46 -7.49
C LEU A 403 -7.73 -10.67 -8.11
N CYS A 404 -6.91 -9.62 -8.18
CA CYS A 404 -5.70 -9.63 -9.00
C CYS A 404 -4.41 -9.51 -8.19
N ARG A 405 -4.31 -8.55 -7.25
CA ARG A 405 -3.12 -8.35 -6.40
C ARG A 405 -1.85 -8.11 -7.20
N ALA A 406 -1.89 -7.17 -8.13
CA ALA A 406 -0.82 -6.95 -9.09
C ALA A 406 -0.48 -5.47 -9.29
N GLN A 407 0.54 -5.21 -10.10
CA GLN A 407 0.96 -3.86 -10.51
C GLN A 407 1.34 -3.02 -9.30
N GLY A 408 2.42 -3.46 -8.62
CA GLY A 408 2.92 -2.82 -7.41
C GLY A 408 2.08 -3.06 -6.15
N TYR A 409 1.26 -4.12 -6.08
CA TYR A 409 0.44 -4.45 -4.90
C TYR A 409 1.28 -4.92 -3.69
N CYS A 410 0.83 -4.65 -2.46
CA CYS A 410 1.35 -5.34 -1.28
C CYS A 410 0.26 -5.60 -0.23
N GLY A 411 0.24 -6.79 0.40
CA GLY A 411 -0.52 -6.94 1.66
C GLY A 411 -1.15 -8.31 1.99
N ILE A 412 -2.15 -8.29 2.87
CA ILE A 412 -2.74 -9.37 3.70
C ILE A 412 -1.81 -9.95 4.77
N LEU A 413 -0.68 -10.54 4.42
CA LEU A 413 0.27 -11.01 5.43
C LEU A 413 1.23 -9.86 5.78
N PRO A 414 1.36 -9.47 7.07
CA PRO A 414 1.94 -8.18 7.40
C PRO A 414 3.38 -7.93 6.93
N GLY A 415 3.62 -6.73 6.38
CA GLY A 415 4.92 -6.28 5.88
C GLY A 415 5.15 -6.54 4.39
N GLY A 416 6.28 -6.05 3.88
CA GLY A 416 6.70 -6.23 2.48
C GLY A 416 6.58 -4.96 1.64
N MET A 417 7.00 -5.08 0.38
CA MET A 417 6.99 -3.99 -0.59
C MET A 417 6.73 -4.55 -1.99
N GLY A 418 5.75 -3.98 -2.69
CA GLY A 418 5.50 -4.21 -4.10
C GLY A 418 5.75 -2.94 -4.91
N LEU A 419 6.54 -3.05 -5.98
CA LEU A 419 6.95 -1.95 -6.85
C LEU A 419 6.75 -2.31 -8.32
N LEU A 420 6.11 -1.43 -9.07
CA LEU A 420 6.16 -1.39 -10.53
C LEU A 420 6.80 -0.06 -10.95
N THR A 421 7.83 -0.11 -11.77
CA THR A 421 8.44 1.07 -12.41
C THR A 421 8.36 0.90 -13.93
N ASP A 422 7.70 1.84 -14.60
CA ASP A 422 7.85 2.11 -16.03
C ASP A 422 8.47 3.49 -16.23
N ASN A 423 9.18 3.68 -17.34
CA ASN A 423 10.00 4.85 -17.58
C ASN A 423 9.69 5.62 -18.88
N ASP A 424 9.05 5.01 -19.87
CA ASP A 424 8.83 5.63 -21.19
C ASP A 424 7.85 4.79 -22.03
N GLY A 425 6.82 5.41 -22.61
CA GLY A 425 5.97 4.78 -23.63
C GLY A 425 4.48 4.97 -23.36
N ASP A 426 3.63 4.80 -24.38
CA ASP A 426 2.17 4.85 -24.17
C ASP A 426 1.65 3.47 -23.73
N ASP A 427 1.35 3.33 -22.45
CA ASP A 427 1.14 2.07 -21.75
C ASP A 427 -0.33 1.79 -21.42
N LEU A 428 -0.62 0.50 -21.26
CA LEU A 428 -1.94 0.03 -20.86
C LEU A 428 -1.86 -0.83 -19.59
N TYR A 429 -2.38 -0.29 -18.50
CA TYR A 429 -2.52 -0.97 -17.21
C TYR A 429 -3.96 -1.45 -17.02
N GLU A 430 -4.24 -2.73 -17.28
CA GLU A 430 -5.56 -3.35 -17.11
C GLU A 430 -5.55 -4.34 -15.94
N ALA A 431 -6.28 -4.05 -14.86
CA ALA A 431 -6.36 -4.93 -13.70
C ALA A 431 -7.77 -5.03 -13.08
N GLY A 432 -8.01 -6.15 -12.39
CA GLY A 432 -9.16 -6.31 -11.51
C GLY A 432 -8.95 -5.64 -10.15
N ALA A 433 -9.52 -6.21 -9.09
CA ALA A 433 -9.47 -5.67 -7.75
C ALA A 433 -8.08 -5.81 -7.09
N GLU A 434 -7.76 -4.87 -6.19
CA GLU A 434 -6.53 -4.85 -5.39
C GLU A 434 -5.29 -4.79 -6.29
N SER A 435 -5.14 -3.72 -7.08
CA SER A 435 -4.02 -3.57 -8.02
C SER A 435 -3.67 -2.09 -8.22
N GLN A 436 -2.61 -1.79 -8.96
CA GLN A 436 -2.17 -0.40 -9.24
C GLN A 436 -1.87 0.34 -7.94
N ALA A 437 -0.78 -0.05 -7.28
CA ALA A 437 -0.34 0.47 -5.99
C ALA A 437 -1.34 0.27 -4.82
N SER A 438 -2.04 -0.87 -4.77
CA SER A 438 -2.93 -1.19 -3.64
C SER A 438 -2.17 -1.81 -2.46
N ALA A 439 -2.34 -1.26 -1.25
CA ALA A 439 -1.65 -1.67 -0.03
C ALA A 439 -2.58 -2.18 1.08
N SER A 440 -2.15 -3.23 1.80
CA SER A 440 -2.71 -3.62 3.10
C SER A 440 -1.66 -4.24 4.03
N GLY A 441 -2.01 -4.41 5.30
CA GLY A 441 -1.22 -5.18 6.28
C GLY A 441 0.18 -4.60 6.54
N CYS A 442 0.31 -3.31 6.85
CA CYS A 442 1.62 -2.69 7.10
C CYS A 442 2.64 -2.90 5.95
N GLY A 443 2.18 -2.96 4.70
CA GLY A 443 3.02 -3.10 3.50
C GLY A 443 3.10 -1.81 2.68
N ILE A 444 4.11 -1.71 1.82
CA ILE A 444 4.24 -0.62 0.82
C ILE A 444 3.83 -1.14 -0.55
N ALA A 445 2.95 -0.43 -1.24
CA ALA A 445 2.55 -0.68 -2.62
C ALA A 445 2.84 0.57 -3.45
N SER A 446 3.58 0.44 -4.55
CA SER A 446 3.85 1.59 -5.41
C SER A 446 3.91 1.25 -6.91
N LEU A 447 3.37 2.17 -7.70
CA LEU A 447 3.43 2.22 -9.15
C LEU A 447 4.01 3.58 -9.52
N TYR A 448 5.07 3.57 -10.33
CA TYR A 448 5.75 4.76 -10.82
C TYR A 448 5.80 4.65 -12.34
N ASP A 449 5.14 5.59 -13.02
CA ASP A 449 5.27 5.83 -14.45
C ASP A 449 5.98 7.17 -14.65
N LEU A 450 6.84 7.31 -15.66
CA LEU A 450 7.69 8.48 -15.84
C LEU A 450 7.26 9.37 -17.00
N GLU A 451 6.91 8.79 -18.15
CA GLU A 451 6.62 9.49 -19.41
C GLU A 451 5.73 8.58 -20.28
N GLY A 452 4.59 9.08 -20.78
CA GLY A 452 3.71 8.30 -21.65
C GLY A 452 2.40 9.02 -21.98
N GLU A 453 1.56 8.46 -22.84
CA GLU A 453 0.11 8.75 -22.82
C GLU A 453 -0.61 7.46 -22.39
N ASP A 454 -0.85 7.34 -21.08
CA ASP A 454 -1.13 6.08 -20.42
C ASP A 454 -2.61 5.87 -20.10
N ALA A 455 -2.98 4.59 -20.01
CA ALA A 455 -4.33 4.20 -19.67
C ALA A 455 -4.38 3.22 -18.51
N TYR A 456 -4.93 3.70 -17.39
CA TYR A 456 -5.10 2.95 -16.14
C TYR A 456 -6.54 2.50 -15.98
N PHE A 457 -6.79 1.21 -16.17
CA PHE A 457 -8.08 0.57 -15.95
C PHE A 457 -8.04 -0.33 -14.72
N VAL A 458 -8.84 0.00 -13.71
CA VAL A 458 -8.99 -0.85 -12.52
C VAL A 458 -10.46 -1.09 -12.18
N HIS A 459 -10.75 -2.29 -11.68
CA HIS A 459 -12.11 -2.60 -11.27
C HIS A 459 -12.49 -1.87 -9.98
N ARG A 460 -11.73 -2.09 -8.89
CA ARG A 460 -11.97 -1.51 -7.55
C ARG A 460 -10.71 -1.64 -6.69
N LYS A 461 -10.60 -0.88 -5.59
CA LYS A 461 -9.44 -0.96 -4.68
C LYS A 461 -8.11 -0.89 -5.44
N GLY A 462 -7.89 0.19 -6.18
CA GLY A 462 -6.65 0.41 -6.90
C GLY A 462 -6.36 1.89 -7.10
N GLN A 463 -5.33 2.20 -7.87
CA GLN A 463 -4.83 3.58 -8.06
C GLN A 463 -4.61 4.26 -6.71
N ALA A 464 -3.68 3.67 -5.95
CA ALA A 464 -3.37 4.02 -4.57
C ALA A 464 -4.53 3.81 -3.57
N PHE A 465 -4.98 2.57 -3.41
CA PHE A 465 -5.88 2.18 -2.31
C PHE A 465 -5.10 1.65 -1.11
N ALA A 466 -5.43 2.08 0.12
CA ALA A 466 -4.79 1.58 1.33
C ALA A 466 -5.78 1.22 2.46
N GLU A 467 -5.54 0.08 3.11
CA GLU A 467 -6.22 -0.36 4.33
C GLU A 467 -5.22 -1.02 5.31
N ASP A 468 -5.65 -1.35 6.53
CA ASP A 468 -4.85 -2.09 7.52
C ASP A 468 -3.40 -1.57 7.69
N GLU A 469 -3.24 -0.27 7.96
CA GLU A 469 -1.93 0.39 8.11
C GLU A 469 -1.01 0.23 6.87
N GLY A 470 -1.57 0.01 5.67
CA GLY A 470 -0.82 0.00 4.42
C GLY A 470 -0.37 1.38 3.96
N VAL A 471 0.62 1.41 3.07
CA VAL A 471 1.13 2.61 2.39
C VAL A 471 1.01 2.40 0.89
N ALA A 472 0.13 3.14 0.23
CA ALA A 472 -0.14 3.06 -1.20
C ALA A 472 0.27 4.34 -1.90
N MET A 473 1.13 4.26 -2.93
CA MET A 473 1.63 5.44 -3.63
C MET A 473 1.69 5.23 -5.15
N LEU A 474 0.91 6.02 -5.90
CA LEU A 474 0.99 6.07 -7.36
C LEU A 474 1.64 7.40 -7.75
N PHE A 475 2.65 7.32 -8.62
CA PHE A 475 3.33 8.46 -9.19
C PHE A 475 3.21 8.38 -10.70
N ASP A 476 2.52 9.34 -11.28
CA ASP A 476 2.53 9.63 -12.71
C ASP A 476 3.18 10.99 -12.91
N MET A 477 4.12 11.05 -13.85
CA MET A 477 5.12 12.10 -13.88
C MET A 477 5.02 12.97 -15.12
N ALA A 478 4.42 12.47 -16.20
CA ALA A 478 4.16 13.18 -17.44
C ALA A 478 3.28 12.36 -18.39
N GLY A 479 2.23 12.95 -18.93
CA GLY A 479 1.43 12.33 -19.98
C GLY A 479 0.13 13.07 -20.27
N ASP A 480 -0.68 12.62 -21.22
CA ASP A 480 -2.10 12.99 -21.25
C ASP A 480 -2.87 11.68 -20.98
N ASP A 481 -3.11 11.38 -19.71
CA ASP A 481 -3.44 10.05 -19.22
C ASP A 481 -4.92 9.86 -18.90
N VAL A 482 -5.32 8.59 -18.79
CA VAL A 482 -6.69 8.22 -18.50
C VAL A 482 -6.76 7.24 -17.33
N TYR A 483 -7.39 7.70 -16.24
CA TYR A 483 -7.70 6.90 -15.06
C TYR A 483 -9.16 6.49 -15.07
N MET A 484 -9.43 5.21 -15.33
CA MET A 484 -10.78 4.66 -15.38
C MET A 484 -11.01 3.62 -14.28
N VAL A 485 -11.99 3.91 -13.43
CA VAL A 485 -12.43 3.04 -12.34
C VAL A 485 -13.85 2.58 -12.54
N ARG A 486 -14.06 1.26 -12.51
CA ARG A 486 -15.39 0.67 -12.69
C ARG A 486 -16.28 0.79 -11.46
N GLU A 487 -15.74 0.60 -10.26
CA GLU A 487 -16.45 0.70 -8.98
C GLU A 487 -15.76 1.73 -8.06
N ASN A 488 -15.66 1.50 -6.75
CA ASN A 488 -15.21 2.51 -5.77
C ASN A 488 -13.83 2.20 -5.15
N GLN A 489 -13.42 3.07 -4.20
CA GLN A 489 -12.20 2.94 -3.38
C GLN A 489 -10.90 3.06 -4.19
N CYS A 490 -10.78 4.11 -5.01
CA CYS A 490 -9.62 4.40 -5.84
C CYS A 490 -9.24 5.90 -5.78
N HIS A 491 -8.15 6.29 -6.44
CA HIS A 491 -7.64 7.67 -6.52
C HIS A 491 -7.22 8.24 -5.15
N ALA A 492 -6.23 7.62 -4.52
CA ALA A 492 -5.82 7.92 -3.14
C ALA A 492 -6.98 7.73 -2.14
N TYR A 493 -7.31 6.47 -1.83
CA TYR A 493 -8.35 6.12 -0.86
C TYR A 493 -7.74 5.38 0.32
N ALA A 494 -7.84 5.95 1.52
CA ALA A 494 -7.18 5.43 2.71
C ALA A 494 -8.16 5.16 3.87
N VAL A 495 -8.10 3.98 4.47
CA VAL A 495 -8.86 3.60 5.68
C VAL A 495 -7.98 2.91 6.72
N ASP A 496 -8.48 2.73 7.93
CA ASP A 496 -7.84 1.89 8.96
C ASP A 496 -6.38 2.30 9.26
N ARG A 497 -6.15 3.60 9.46
CA ARG A 497 -4.84 4.21 9.78
C ARG A 497 -3.77 4.05 8.69
N SER A 498 -4.18 3.88 7.45
CA SER A 498 -3.29 3.78 6.29
C SER A 498 -2.89 5.15 5.71
N VAL A 499 -2.00 5.12 4.72
CA VAL A 499 -1.58 6.27 3.93
C VAL A 499 -1.79 5.94 2.45
N ALA A 500 -2.48 6.81 1.72
CA ALA A 500 -2.61 6.75 0.26
C ALA A 500 -2.18 8.07 -0.38
N LEU A 501 -1.39 8.00 -1.44
CA LEU A 501 -0.93 9.16 -2.20
C LEU A 501 -1.02 8.89 -3.70
N VAL A 502 -1.59 9.84 -4.45
CA VAL A 502 -1.43 9.96 -5.90
C VAL A 502 -0.73 11.29 -6.15
N LEU A 503 0.33 11.25 -6.96
CA LEU A 503 0.93 12.42 -7.58
C LEU A 503 0.76 12.24 -9.08
N ASP A 504 0.01 13.14 -9.67
CA ASP A 504 -0.05 13.38 -11.10
C ASP A 504 0.69 14.70 -11.35
N ARG A 505 1.83 14.64 -12.06
CA ARG A 505 2.75 15.77 -12.12
C ARG A 505 2.54 16.67 -13.33
N ALA A 506 2.18 16.12 -14.48
CA ALA A 506 2.08 16.90 -15.70
C ALA A 506 1.17 16.20 -16.70
N GLY A 507 0.17 16.91 -17.20
CA GLY A 507 -0.70 16.34 -18.21
C GLY A 507 -2.05 17.01 -18.34
N ASN A 508 -2.83 16.62 -19.33
CA ASN A 508 -4.25 16.96 -19.38
C ASN A 508 -5.06 15.67 -19.19
N ASP A 509 -5.27 15.32 -17.93
CA ASP A 509 -5.67 13.98 -17.55
C ASP A 509 -7.18 13.83 -17.41
N VAL A 510 -7.66 12.61 -17.61
CA VAL A 510 -9.07 12.25 -17.43
C VAL A 510 -9.22 11.26 -16.30
N VAL A 511 -9.81 11.72 -15.20
CA VAL A 511 -10.09 10.93 -14.02
C VAL A 511 -11.57 10.60 -13.94
N ALA A 512 -11.91 9.37 -14.33
CA ALA A 512 -13.29 8.89 -14.43
C ALA A 512 -13.55 7.72 -13.47
N ALA A 513 -14.44 7.93 -12.50
CA ALA A 513 -14.94 6.88 -11.61
C ALA A 513 -16.46 6.89 -11.54
N HIS A 514 -17.06 5.70 -11.37
CA HIS A 514 -18.50 5.59 -11.12
C HIS A 514 -18.89 6.13 -9.74
N ASP A 515 -18.16 5.76 -8.68
CA ASP A 515 -18.43 6.13 -7.27
C ASP A 515 -17.12 6.30 -6.46
N SER A 516 -16.06 6.92 -7.02
CA SER A 516 -14.81 7.20 -6.29
C SER A 516 -14.57 8.69 -6.15
N GLU A 517 -14.17 9.09 -4.95
CA GLU A 517 -13.91 10.47 -4.56
C GLU A 517 -12.39 10.60 -4.29
N PRO A 518 -11.61 11.28 -5.16
CA PRO A 518 -10.18 11.42 -4.95
C PRO A 518 -9.82 12.00 -3.57
N ALA A 519 -8.73 11.52 -2.98
CA ALA A 519 -8.25 11.91 -1.66
C ALA A 519 -9.26 11.65 -0.51
N THR A 520 -9.83 10.44 -0.45
CA THR A 520 -10.74 10.04 0.63
C THR A 520 -10.01 9.41 1.81
N ALA A 521 -10.19 9.97 3.01
CA ALA A 521 -9.56 9.47 4.24
C ALA A 521 -10.59 9.18 5.36
N GLN A 522 -10.41 8.06 6.07
CA GLN A 522 -11.24 7.62 7.19
C GLN A 522 -10.41 6.97 8.31
N GLU A 523 -10.95 6.95 9.53
CA GLU A 523 -10.42 6.17 10.66
C GLU A 523 -8.93 6.42 11.01
N GLY A 524 -8.48 7.68 10.98
CA GLY A 524 -7.10 8.03 11.28
C GLY A 524 -6.14 7.81 10.11
N SER A 525 -6.63 7.75 8.87
CA SER A 525 -5.79 7.65 7.68
C SER A 525 -5.40 9.01 7.11
N VAL A 526 -4.47 9.01 6.16
CA VAL A 526 -4.10 10.16 5.34
C VAL A 526 -4.27 9.79 3.88
N ALA A 527 -5.03 10.59 3.13
CA ALA A 527 -5.22 10.42 1.69
C ALA A 527 -4.85 11.72 0.97
N ILE A 528 -3.94 11.65 0.01
CA ILE A 528 -3.39 12.81 -0.69
C ILE A 528 -3.51 12.59 -2.20
N TYR A 529 -4.15 13.50 -2.90
CA TYR A 529 -4.16 13.58 -4.36
C TYR A 529 -3.56 14.92 -4.77
N LEU A 530 -2.43 14.88 -5.48
CA LEU A 530 -1.74 16.05 -5.99
C LEU A 530 -1.81 16.02 -7.51
N ASP A 531 -2.31 17.09 -8.08
CA ASP A 531 -2.30 17.37 -9.52
C ASP A 531 -1.43 18.63 -9.70
N ALA A 532 -0.29 18.49 -10.39
CA ALA A 532 0.77 19.50 -10.33
C ALA A 532 0.80 20.49 -11.51
N GLU A 533 0.61 20.04 -12.74
CA GLU A 533 0.61 20.85 -13.96
C GLU A 533 -0.37 20.30 -15.00
N GLY A 534 -1.13 21.20 -15.65
CA GLY A 534 -1.90 20.88 -16.84
C GLY A 534 -3.41 20.83 -16.58
N SER A 535 -4.23 20.55 -17.59
CA SER A 535 -5.68 20.85 -17.56
C SER A 535 -6.58 19.61 -17.50
N ASP A 536 -6.91 19.19 -16.28
CA ASP A 536 -7.53 17.90 -15.98
C ASP A 536 -9.04 17.92 -15.89
N THR A 537 -9.65 16.75 -16.04
CA THR A 537 -11.09 16.54 -15.88
C THR A 537 -11.39 15.46 -14.83
N PHE A 538 -12.07 15.85 -13.76
CA PHE A 538 -12.53 14.97 -12.68
C PHE A 538 -14.04 14.77 -12.74
N ALA A 539 -14.47 13.52 -12.94
CA ALA A 539 -15.88 13.18 -13.12
C ALA A 539 -16.71 13.09 -11.81
N GLY A 540 -16.07 13.17 -10.63
CA GLY A 540 -16.71 12.95 -9.32
C GLY A 540 -16.31 13.98 -8.24
N PRO A 541 -16.82 13.83 -7.00
CA PRO A 541 -16.45 14.69 -5.87
C PRO A 541 -14.97 14.54 -5.46
N VAL A 542 -14.31 15.60 -5.01
CA VAL A 542 -12.90 15.56 -4.55
C VAL A 542 -12.73 15.94 -3.08
N GLY A 543 -11.73 15.36 -2.40
CA GLY A 543 -11.28 15.72 -1.06
C GLY A 543 -12.33 15.43 0.02
N VAL A 544 -12.42 14.17 0.47
CA VAL A 544 -13.45 13.72 1.43
C VAL A 544 -12.83 13.15 2.70
N GLY A 545 -13.16 13.77 3.83
CA GLY A 545 -12.76 13.37 5.17
C GLY A 545 -13.95 12.82 5.93
N VAL A 546 -13.82 11.62 6.48
CA VAL A 546 -14.89 10.99 7.26
C VAL A 546 -14.43 10.77 8.69
N THR A 547 -15.15 11.39 9.64
CA THR A 547 -14.97 11.17 11.07
C THR A 547 -15.81 9.98 11.53
N VAL A 548 -15.17 8.96 12.09
CA VAL A 548 -15.80 7.78 12.69
C VAL A 548 -15.30 7.64 14.12
N ASP A 549 -16.20 7.53 15.10
CA ASP A 549 -15.88 7.37 16.53
C ASP A 549 -14.91 8.44 17.11
N GLY A 550 -14.93 9.67 16.59
CA GLY A 550 -14.02 10.74 17.03
C GLY A 550 -12.59 10.64 16.48
N ARG A 551 -12.33 9.69 15.57
CA ARG A 551 -11.13 9.61 14.74
C ARG A 551 -11.49 10.08 13.32
N PHE A 552 -10.76 11.06 12.83
CA PHE A 552 -10.91 11.57 11.46
C PHE A 552 -9.76 11.08 10.59
N GLY A 553 -10.01 10.99 9.28
CA GLY A 553 -8.94 10.91 8.29
C GLY A 553 -8.65 12.29 7.71
N VAL A 554 -7.40 12.56 7.34
CA VAL A 554 -7.01 13.80 6.65
C VAL A 554 -7.02 13.54 5.14
N GLY A 555 -7.99 14.11 4.44
CA GLY A 555 -8.08 14.09 2.97
C GLY A 555 -7.52 15.38 2.39
N LEU A 556 -6.60 15.30 1.44
CA LEU A 556 -5.97 16.45 0.79
C LEU A 556 -6.06 16.28 -0.73
N PHE A 557 -6.92 17.07 -1.37
CA PHE A 557 -6.91 17.26 -2.82
C PHE A 557 -6.28 18.62 -3.14
N ALA A 558 -5.23 18.63 -3.94
CA ALA A 558 -4.53 19.86 -4.28
C ALA A 558 -4.19 19.90 -5.77
N ASP A 559 -4.86 20.80 -6.49
CA ASP A 559 -4.54 21.18 -7.86
C ASP A 559 -3.60 22.40 -7.83
N PHE A 560 -2.46 22.28 -8.51
CA PHE A 560 -1.38 23.25 -8.50
C PHE A 560 -1.35 24.20 -9.72
N GLY A 561 -2.25 24.04 -10.69
CA GLY A 561 -2.44 24.94 -11.81
C GLY A 561 -2.92 24.26 -13.10
N GLY A 562 -3.66 25.01 -13.91
CA GLY A 562 -4.35 24.50 -15.09
C GLY A 562 -5.84 24.87 -15.06
N ASP A 563 -6.54 24.71 -16.18
CA ASP A 563 -7.98 25.03 -16.28
C ASP A 563 -8.82 23.78 -15.93
N ASN A 564 -8.70 23.29 -14.69
CA ASN A 564 -9.22 21.99 -14.28
C ASN A 564 -10.75 22.01 -14.11
N LYS A 565 -11.39 20.91 -14.53
CA LYS A 565 -12.84 20.73 -14.48
C LYS A 565 -13.20 19.69 -13.44
N ILE A 566 -13.70 20.16 -12.30
CA ILE A 566 -14.15 19.30 -11.21
C ILE A 566 -15.68 19.26 -11.20
N ALA A 567 -16.27 18.09 -11.45
CA ALA A 567 -17.71 17.94 -11.54
C ALA A 567 -18.45 18.27 -10.23
N SER A 568 -17.84 17.97 -9.07
CA SER A 568 -18.38 18.28 -7.73
C SER A 568 -17.24 18.68 -6.78
N GLY A 569 -17.16 19.92 -6.33
CA GLY A 569 -16.02 20.38 -5.50
C GLY A 569 -15.82 21.90 -5.48
N PRO A 570 -14.69 22.41 -4.95
CA PRO A 570 -14.37 23.83 -5.09
C PRO A 570 -14.21 24.15 -6.58
N GLY A 571 -14.72 25.30 -7.02
CA GLY A 571 -14.42 25.79 -8.37
C GLY A 571 -13.24 26.77 -8.40
N PRO A 572 -13.22 27.71 -9.36
CA PRO A 572 -11.99 28.33 -9.80
C PRO A 572 -11.35 29.15 -8.71
N GLY A 573 -10.11 28.83 -8.36
CA GLY A 573 -9.33 29.53 -7.36
C GLY A 573 -10.04 29.53 -6.02
N ALA A 574 -10.81 28.49 -5.71
CA ALA A 574 -11.50 28.33 -4.44
C ALA A 574 -10.86 27.20 -3.64
N ALA A 575 -10.93 27.35 -2.32
CA ALA A 575 -10.53 26.31 -1.39
C ALA A 575 -11.70 25.99 -0.47
N VAL A 576 -11.91 24.71 -0.18
CA VAL A 576 -12.89 24.25 0.79
C VAL A 576 -12.23 23.42 1.88
N TYR A 577 -12.75 23.56 3.08
CA TYR A 577 -12.40 22.75 4.23
C TYR A 577 -13.67 22.25 4.89
N ARG A 578 -13.85 20.94 4.97
CA ARG A 578 -14.99 20.28 5.64
C ARG A 578 -14.52 18.97 6.24
N ASP A 579 -14.75 18.78 7.54
CA ASP A 579 -14.51 17.51 8.24
C ASP A 579 -13.12 16.88 8.01
N HIS A 580 -12.06 17.69 8.13
CA HIS A 580 -10.65 17.28 7.92
C HIS A 580 -10.28 16.93 6.47
N ALA A 581 -11.20 17.17 5.54
CA ALA A 581 -10.94 17.20 4.12
C ALA A 581 -10.62 18.61 3.65
N ILE A 582 -9.57 18.73 2.86
CA ILE A 582 -9.14 19.97 2.23
C ILE A 582 -9.12 19.74 0.73
N ALA A 583 -9.81 20.59 -0.02
CA ALA A 583 -9.70 20.63 -1.46
C ALA A 583 -9.38 22.06 -1.91
N TYR A 584 -8.33 22.20 -2.73
CA TYR A 584 -7.97 23.43 -3.40
C TYR A 584 -7.97 23.21 -4.91
N ASN A 585 -8.70 24.05 -5.63
CA ASN A 585 -8.76 24.09 -7.09
C ASN A 585 -8.15 25.42 -7.56
N GLY A 586 -7.21 25.34 -8.50
CA GLY A 586 -6.68 26.47 -9.26
C GLY A 586 -7.80 27.15 -10.06
N GLU A 587 -7.52 28.16 -10.89
CA GLU A 587 -8.60 28.91 -11.57
C GLU A 587 -9.36 28.08 -12.66
N GLY A 588 -10.33 27.19 -12.31
CA GLY A 588 -11.39 26.63 -13.21
C GLY A 588 -12.73 26.16 -12.52
N GLY A 589 -13.89 26.18 -13.23
CA GLY A 589 -15.34 26.20 -12.80
C GLY A 589 -15.91 25.23 -11.71
N VAL A 590 -17.00 25.59 -10.99
CA VAL A 590 -17.70 24.83 -9.87
C VAL A 590 -18.96 24.03 -10.31
N SER A 591 -19.33 22.93 -9.62
CA SER A 591 -20.70 22.36 -9.53
C SER A 591 -20.96 21.49 -8.24
N ASP A 592 -22.23 21.15 -7.91
CA ASP A 592 -22.84 20.82 -6.57
C ASP A 592 -23.28 19.33 -6.28
N GLU A 593 -23.61 19.08 -4.99
CA GLU A 593 -23.83 17.89 -4.10
C GLU A 593 -24.71 16.64 -4.46
N LEU A 594 -24.47 15.53 -3.71
CA LEU A 594 -25.12 14.18 -3.73
C LEU A 594 -25.97 13.82 -2.44
N PRO A 595 -26.88 12.82 -2.51
CA PRO A 595 -27.93 12.53 -1.49
C PRO A 595 -27.69 11.32 -0.53
N SER A 596 -28.62 11.09 0.42
CA SER A 596 -28.50 10.22 1.64
C SER A 596 -29.20 8.82 1.64
N LEU A 597 -28.93 7.96 2.65
CA LEU A 597 -29.19 6.49 2.75
C LEU A 597 -30.36 5.99 3.67
N PRO A 598 -30.85 4.70 3.55
CA PRO A 598 -32.15 4.18 4.10
C PRO A 598 -32.16 3.39 5.45
N ARG A 599 -33.36 3.01 5.99
CA ARG A 599 -33.68 2.46 7.35
C ARG A 599 -33.89 0.91 7.48
N ALA A 600 -33.52 0.31 8.63
CA ALA A 600 -33.64 -1.13 8.95
C ALA A 600 -35.05 -1.65 9.33
N GLY A 601 -35.24 -2.98 9.25
CA GLY A 601 -36.44 -3.71 9.68
C GLY A 601 -37.55 -3.85 8.63
N SER A 602 -37.23 -3.58 7.36
CA SER A 602 -38.17 -3.51 6.24
C SER A 602 -38.25 -4.77 5.38
N ILE A 603 -37.48 -5.84 5.69
CA ILE A 603 -37.34 -7.04 4.85
C ILE A 603 -37.52 -8.31 5.71
N HIS A 604 -38.17 -9.35 5.18
CA HIS A 604 -38.26 -10.68 5.79
C HIS A 604 -37.45 -11.71 4.97
N ALA A 605 -36.70 -12.59 5.63
CA ALA A 605 -35.88 -13.64 5.00
C ALA A 605 -35.80 -14.92 5.85
N SER A 606 -35.55 -16.06 5.23
CA SER A 606 -35.32 -17.37 5.87
C SER A 606 -33.88 -17.54 6.36
N ASP A 607 -33.63 -18.53 7.22
CA ASP A 607 -32.31 -18.79 7.83
C ASP A 607 -31.23 -19.10 6.78
N ASP A 608 -31.56 -19.84 5.72
CA ASP A 608 -30.64 -20.15 4.62
C ASP A 608 -30.31 -18.90 3.78
N GLU A 609 -31.28 -17.99 3.59
CA GLU A 609 -31.07 -16.71 2.91
C GLU A 609 -30.21 -15.76 3.76
N ILE A 610 -30.37 -15.77 5.08
CA ILE A 610 -29.54 -14.99 6.00
C ILE A 610 -28.09 -15.49 5.97
N ASP A 611 -27.88 -16.81 5.95
CA ASP A 611 -26.56 -17.41 5.86
C ASP A 611 -25.85 -17.10 4.53
N ASP A 612 -26.56 -17.18 3.41
CA ASP A 612 -26.07 -16.80 2.08
C ASP A 612 -25.73 -15.29 2.00
N LEU A 613 -26.54 -14.43 2.63
CA LEU A 613 -26.24 -13.00 2.74
C LEU A 613 -25.02 -12.72 3.63
N TRP A 614 -24.80 -13.51 4.69
CA TRP A 614 -23.62 -13.37 5.55
C TRP A 614 -22.35 -13.81 4.83
N GLU A 615 -22.36 -14.86 4.02
CA GLU A 615 -21.21 -15.22 3.19
C GLU A 615 -20.90 -14.10 2.18
N LYS A 616 -21.92 -13.48 1.59
CA LYS A 616 -21.78 -12.36 0.64
C LYS A 616 -21.26 -11.06 1.28
N VAL A 617 -21.57 -10.79 2.55
CA VAL A 617 -21.13 -9.55 3.22
C VAL A 617 -19.68 -9.62 3.73
N GLN A 618 -19.11 -10.82 3.83
CA GLN A 618 -17.66 -11.00 4.05
C GLN A 618 -16.82 -10.60 2.84
N ALA A 619 -17.48 -10.28 1.72
CA ALA A 619 -16.87 -9.90 0.46
C ALA A 619 -16.85 -8.34 0.25
N SER A 620 -16.00 -7.83 -0.65
CA SER A 620 -15.80 -6.51 -1.28
C SER A 620 -16.63 -5.85 -2.44
N GLY A 621 -17.66 -5.00 -2.29
CA GLY A 621 -18.25 -4.30 -3.47
C GLY A 621 -19.78 -4.39 -3.57
N LYS A 622 -20.39 -4.31 -4.76
CA LYS A 622 -21.84 -4.07 -4.91
C LYS A 622 -22.74 -5.17 -4.32
N ASP A 623 -22.45 -6.45 -4.54
CA ASP A 623 -23.25 -7.56 -3.96
C ASP A 623 -23.08 -7.62 -2.43
N ALA A 624 -21.90 -7.28 -1.89
CA ALA A 624 -21.67 -7.18 -0.46
C ALA A 624 -22.32 -5.96 0.18
N PHE A 625 -22.36 -4.83 -0.54
CA PHE A 625 -23.10 -3.64 -0.15
C PHE A 625 -24.61 -3.90 -0.17
N GLU A 626 -25.13 -4.58 -1.19
CA GLU A 626 -26.53 -5.01 -1.25
C GLU A 626 -26.88 -6.07 -0.22
N ALA A 627 -25.98 -7.02 0.06
CA ALA A 627 -26.13 -7.99 1.14
C ALA A 627 -26.14 -7.29 2.50
N GLY A 628 -25.22 -6.34 2.73
CA GLY A 628 -25.23 -5.47 3.90
C GLY A 628 -26.53 -4.67 4.03
N ARG A 629 -27.04 -4.09 2.94
CA ARG A 629 -28.35 -3.39 2.92
C ARG A 629 -29.52 -4.33 3.23
N LYS A 630 -29.50 -5.56 2.70
CA LYS A 630 -30.55 -6.57 2.93
C LYS A 630 -30.50 -7.13 4.35
N LEU A 631 -29.32 -7.45 4.88
CA LEU A 631 -29.11 -7.83 6.28
C LEU A 631 -29.58 -6.73 7.24
N ASN A 632 -29.29 -5.46 6.90
CA ASN A 632 -29.81 -4.31 7.63
C ASN A 632 -31.35 -4.22 7.54
N GLY A 633 -31.93 -4.52 6.38
CA GLY A 633 -33.37 -4.65 6.20
C GLY A 633 -34.02 -5.79 6.98
N ILE A 634 -33.34 -6.93 7.17
CA ILE A 634 -33.84 -8.14 7.86
C ILE A 634 -33.89 -7.96 9.39
N GLY A 635 -32.89 -7.30 9.98
CA GLY A 635 -32.90 -6.99 11.41
C GLY A 635 -32.56 -8.20 12.32
N GLN A 636 -33.40 -8.48 13.33
CA GLN A 636 -33.07 -9.38 14.45
C GLN A 636 -32.53 -10.77 14.08
N PRO A 637 -33.18 -11.52 13.16
CA PRO A 637 -32.75 -12.87 12.81
C PRO A 637 -31.35 -12.90 12.17
N ALA A 638 -31.00 -11.86 11.40
CA ALA A 638 -29.67 -11.73 10.79
C ALA A 638 -28.58 -11.57 11.85
N PHE A 639 -28.85 -10.81 12.92
CA PHE A 639 -27.88 -10.60 13.99
C PHE A 639 -27.69 -11.82 14.90
N GLU A 640 -28.77 -12.53 15.22
CA GLU A 640 -28.69 -13.77 16.01
C GLU A 640 -27.81 -14.83 15.31
N ARG A 641 -27.89 -14.89 13.98
CA ARG A 641 -27.05 -15.75 13.13
C ARG A 641 -25.58 -15.31 13.07
N PHE A 642 -25.32 -13.99 13.02
CA PHE A 642 -23.96 -13.44 13.13
C PHE A 642 -23.28 -13.87 14.44
N CYS A 643 -23.96 -13.74 15.58
CA CYS A 643 -23.44 -14.14 16.89
C CYS A 643 -23.13 -15.64 17.04
N THR A 644 -23.64 -16.51 16.16
CA THR A 644 -23.34 -17.94 16.17
C THR A 644 -22.10 -18.29 15.33
N LYS A 645 -21.78 -17.52 14.28
CA LYS A 645 -20.63 -17.76 13.37
C LYS A 645 -19.39 -16.89 13.66
N PHE A 646 -19.55 -15.89 14.52
CA PHE A 646 -18.55 -14.86 14.81
C PHE A 646 -17.21 -15.36 15.39
N ALA A 647 -17.18 -16.48 16.11
CA ALA A 647 -15.96 -17.01 16.72
C ALA A 647 -14.94 -17.54 15.69
N GLU A 648 -15.34 -17.73 14.43
CA GLU A 648 -14.52 -18.40 13.42
C GLU A 648 -14.07 -17.44 12.30
N HIS A 649 -14.84 -16.42 11.90
CA HIS A 649 -14.48 -15.52 10.78
C HIS A 649 -15.16 -14.12 10.88
N SER A 650 -14.45 -13.06 11.32
CA SER A 650 -15.00 -11.67 11.35
C SER A 650 -14.14 -10.67 10.57
N THR A 651 -14.76 -9.95 9.62
CA THR A 651 -14.14 -8.82 8.89
C THR A 651 -14.64 -7.46 9.42
N PRO A 652 -13.87 -6.35 9.26
CA PRO A 652 -14.32 -4.99 9.64
C PRO A 652 -15.70 -4.62 9.06
N ARG A 653 -15.97 -5.01 7.80
CA ARG A 653 -17.24 -4.76 7.11
C ARG A 653 -18.42 -5.50 7.77
N SER A 654 -18.24 -6.78 8.09
CA SER A 654 -19.26 -7.58 8.79
C SER A 654 -19.58 -7.01 10.17
N ARG A 655 -18.58 -6.44 10.87
CA ARG A 655 -18.77 -5.79 12.18
C ARG A 655 -19.59 -4.50 12.08
N ARG A 656 -19.37 -3.66 11.05
CA ARG A 656 -20.20 -2.45 10.80
C ARG A 656 -21.66 -2.80 10.48
N VAL A 657 -21.90 -3.85 9.68
CA VAL A 657 -23.27 -4.33 9.38
C VAL A 657 -23.95 -4.89 10.63
N ALA A 658 -23.24 -5.70 11.43
CA ALA A 658 -23.75 -6.18 12.71
C ALA A 658 -24.09 -5.02 13.67
N ALA A 659 -23.23 -4.00 13.75
CA ALA A 659 -23.48 -2.82 14.57
C ALA A 659 -24.72 -2.03 14.15
N SER A 660 -24.92 -1.86 12.83
CA SER A 660 -26.12 -1.26 12.26
C SER A 660 -27.38 -2.01 12.70
N ILE A 661 -27.36 -3.35 12.69
CA ILE A 661 -28.49 -4.17 13.13
C ILE A 661 -28.74 -4.04 14.64
N VAL A 662 -27.69 -4.09 15.48
CA VAL A 662 -27.80 -3.93 16.95
C VAL A 662 -28.38 -2.58 17.34
N SER A 663 -27.98 -1.51 16.65
CA SER A 663 -28.48 -0.15 16.93
C SER A 663 -29.99 -0.02 16.68
N GLN A 664 -30.52 -0.78 15.71
CA GLN A 664 -31.90 -0.66 15.22
C GLN A 664 -32.85 -1.73 15.75
N VAL A 665 -32.34 -2.81 16.35
CA VAL A 665 -33.14 -3.97 16.79
C VAL A 665 -32.97 -4.23 18.30
N PRO A 666 -34.02 -4.03 19.12
CA PRO A 666 -33.91 -4.21 20.58
C PRO A 666 -33.54 -5.62 21.04
N GLY A 667 -34.02 -6.68 20.37
CA GLY A 667 -33.71 -8.07 20.74
C GLY A 667 -32.26 -8.49 20.47
N ALA A 668 -31.60 -7.85 19.50
CA ALA A 668 -30.20 -8.09 19.15
C ALA A 668 -29.24 -7.68 20.29
N ARG A 669 -29.57 -6.63 21.05
CA ARG A 669 -28.72 -6.10 22.13
C ARG A 669 -28.51 -7.13 23.26
N LYS A 670 -29.57 -7.82 23.65
CA LYS A 670 -29.54 -8.89 24.66
C LYS A 670 -28.66 -10.07 24.24
N VAL A 671 -28.71 -10.45 22.96
CA VAL A 671 -27.91 -11.56 22.40
C VAL A 671 -26.42 -11.22 22.37
N LEU A 672 -26.08 -9.96 22.04
CA LEU A 672 -24.70 -9.46 22.09
C LEU A 672 -24.13 -9.56 23.51
N ALA A 673 -24.92 -9.18 24.53
CA ALA A 673 -24.54 -9.22 25.93
C ALA A 673 -24.26 -10.64 26.45
N ASP A 674 -25.17 -11.58 26.14
CA ASP A 674 -25.04 -12.98 26.54
C ASP A 674 -23.78 -13.63 25.93
N LYS A 675 -23.40 -13.28 24.69
CA LYS A 675 -22.22 -13.84 24.01
C LYS A 675 -20.89 -13.25 24.49
N ALA A 676 -20.83 -11.95 24.76
CA ALA A 676 -19.63 -11.33 25.30
C ALA A 676 -19.24 -11.87 26.67
N SER A 677 -20.23 -12.32 27.47
CA SER A 677 -20.00 -12.91 28.80
C SER A 677 -19.17 -14.19 28.83
N ILE A 678 -19.04 -14.88 27.68
CA ILE A 678 -18.37 -16.18 27.54
C ILE A 678 -17.22 -16.19 26.52
N ALA A 679 -16.93 -15.05 25.87
CA ALA A 679 -15.90 -14.93 24.84
C ALA A 679 -14.48 -14.84 25.44
N LYS A 680 -13.45 -15.30 24.70
CA LYS A 680 -12.04 -15.13 25.05
C LYS A 680 -11.28 -14.43 23.91
N ASP A 681 -10.28 -13.62 24.29
CA ASP A 681 -9.26 -12.99 23.44
C ASP A 681 -9.80 -12.21 22.21
N PHE A 682 -9.75 -12.80 21.02
CA PHE A 682 -10.07 -12.13 19.75
C PHE A 682 -11.58 -11.88 19.58
N ALA A 683 -12.42 -12.83 19.98
CA ALA A 683 -13.88 -12.67 19.92
C ALA A 683 -14.35 -11.55 20.85
N GLU A 684 -13.69 -11.35 21.98
CA GLU A 684 -14.02 -10.28 22.92
C GLU A 684 -13.77 -8.89 22.29
N ARG A 685 -12.62 -8.68 21.64
CA ARG A 685 -12.28 -7.41 20.95
C ARG A 685 -13.29 -7.02 19.88
N ALA A 686 -13.65 -7.97 19.02
CA ALA A 686 -14.56 -7.70 17.91
C ALA A 686 -16.02 -7.51 18.39
N LEU A 687 -16.44 -8.12 19.52
CA LEU A 687 -17.75 -7.87 20.13
C LEU A 687 -17.83 -6.47 20.75
N PHE A 688 -16.75 -6.02 21.40
CA PHE A 688 -16.67 -4.64 21.88
C PHE A 688 -16.67 -3.62 20.72
N GLU A 689 -16.05 -3.92 19.58
CA GLU A 689 -16.09 -3.06 18.39
C GLU A 689 -17.52 -2.93 17.84
N VAL A 690 -18.24 -4.05 17.70
CA VAL A 690 -19.66 -4.04 17.31
C VAL A 690 -20.51 -3.27 18.32
N ALA A 691 -20.29 -3.47 19.63
CA ALA A 691 -21.02 -2.77 20.68
C ALA A 691 -20.75 -1.26 20.70
N THR A 692 -19.51 -0.86 20.40
CA THR A 692 -19.07 0.55 20.28
C THR A 692 -19.78 1.23 19.12
N LEU A 693 -19.68 0.65 17.92
CA LEU A 693 -20.33 1.16 16.71
C LEU A 693 -21.86 1.20 16.84
N ALA A 694 -22.44 0.26 17.58
CA ALA A 694 -23.90 0.18 17.80
C ALA A 694 -24.41 1.07 18.93
N ASN A 695 -23.53 1.69 19.71
CA ASN A 695 -23.85 2.37 20.96
C ASN A 695 -24.71 1.51 21.92
N CYS A 696 -24.34 0.24 22.07
CA CYS A 696 -25.11 -0.74 22.84
C CYS A 696 -24.58 -0.81 24.29
N PRO A 697 -25.34 -0.46 25.34
CA PRO A 697 -24.82 -0.37 26.72
C PRO A 697 -24.62 -1.71 27.43
N ASP A 698 -25.08 -2.82 26.86
CA ASP A 698 -25.22 -4.09 27.58
C ASP A 698 -23.89 -4.78 27.95
N LEU A 699 -22.74 -4.32 27.42
CA LEU A 699 -21.39 -4.79 27.83
C LEU A 699 -20.75 -3.94 28.95
N ARG A 700 -21.49 -3.00 29.56
CA ARG A 700 -20.95 -2.01 30.52
C ARG A 700 -20.20 -2.63 31.71
N THR A 701 -20.61 -3.79 32.20
CA THR A 701 -19.96 -4.48 33.34
C THR A 701 -18.57 -5.03 33.01
N TYR A 702 -18.22 -5.19 31.73
CA TYR A 702 -16.96 -5.77 31.28
C TYR A 702 -15.85 -4.72 31.04
N ILE A 703 -16.19 -3.43 31.05
CA ILE A 703 -15.23 -2.34 30.81
C ILE A 703 -14.10 -2.36 31.85
N GLY A 704 -14.42 -2.51 33.13
CA GLY A 704 -13.43 -2.46 34.23
C GLY A 704 -12.29 -3.48 34.06
N PRO A 705 -12.59 -4.79 33.95
CA PRO A 705 -11.57 -5.82 33.68
C PRO A 705 -10.82 -5.60 32.35
N ALA A 706 -11.52 -5.22 31.28
CA ALA A 706 -10.92 -5.05 29.97
C ALA A 706 -9.95 -3.85 29.92
N LEU A 707 -10.19 -2.77 30.68
CA LEU A 707 -9.25 -1.65 30.81
C LEU A 707 -7.89 -2.06 31.41
N GLN A 708 -7.87 -3.10 32.26
CA GLN A 708 -6.63 -3.57 32.90
C GLN A 708 -5.77 -4.41 31.95
N ASN A 709 -6.38 -5.03 30.94
CA ASN A 709 -5.68 -5.89 29.99
C ASN A 709 -5.16 -5.07 28.80
N GLU A 710 -3.84 -5.05 28.59
CA GLU A 710 -3.19 -4.34 27.48
C GLU A 710 -3.79 -4.69 26.10
N ALA A 711 -4.19 -5.95 25.91
CA ALA A 711 -4.79 -6.44 24.68
C ALA A 711 -6.20 -5.90 24.41
N THR A 712 -6.98 -5.52 25.41
CA THR A 712 -8.39 -5.10 25.24
C THR A 712 -8.65 -3.67 25.70
N ARG A 713 -7.70 -3.05 26.40
CA ARG A 713 -7.78 -1.71 26.99
C ARG A 713 -8.27 -0.65 26.01
N ARG A 714 -7.63 -0.53 24.85
CA ARG A 714 -8.00 0.47 23.83
C ARG A 714 -9.45 0.35 23.39
N MET A 715 -9.91 -0.88 23.15
CA MET A 715 -11.30 -1.13 22.76
C MET A 715 -12.27 -0.84 23.90
N ALA A 716 -11.92 -1.21 25.15
CA ALA A 716 -12.71 -0.90 26.33
C ALA A 716 -12.85 0.61 26.57
N THR A 717 -11.79 1.37 26.34
CA THR A 717 -11.78 2.84 26.39
C THR A 717 -12.74 3.45 25.37
N ARG A 718 -12.67 3.00 24.10
CA ARG A 718 -13.59 3.45 23.03
C ARG A 718 -15.05 3.12 23.35
N TYR A 719 -15.30 1.90 23.82
CA TYR A 719 -16.63 1.45 24.18
C TYR A 719 -17.23 2.24 25.35
N ALA A 720 -16.44 2.49 26.40
CA ALA A 720 -16.87 3.31 27.54
C ALA A 720 -17.33 4.71 27.10
N ALA A 721 -16.58 5.32 26.17
CA ALA A 721 -16.92 6.60 25.58
C ALA A 721 -18.20 6.54 24.73
N ALA A 722 -18.37 5.49 23.93
CA ALA A 722 -19.54 5.31 23.08
C ALA A 722 -20.85 5.35 23.88
N ILE A 723 -20.90 4.59 24.97
CA ILE A 723 -22.11 4.41 25.79
C ILE A 723 -22.28 5.45 26.91
N GLY A 724 -21.37 6.42 27.02
CA GLY A 724 -21.44 7.47 28.04
C GLY A 724 -21.17 6.97 29.48
N ALA A 725 -20.28 5.98 29.66
CA ALA A 725 -19.99 5.40 30.97
C ALA A 725 -19.01 6.25 31.80
N THR A 726 -19.52 7.33 32.39
CA THR A 726 -18.75 8.34 33.14
C THR A 726 -18.00 7.79 34.36
N GLU A 727 -18.42 6.65 34.92
CA GLU A 727 -17.73 5.99 36.04
C GLU A 727 -16.33 5.47 35.69
N PHE A 728 -15.99 5.37 34.39
CA PHE A 728 -14.66 4.97 33.93
C PHE A 728 -13.74 6.14 33.58
N ILE A 729 -14.15 7.39 33.84
CA ILE A 729 -13.32 8.57 33.57
C ILE A 729 -11.99 8.50 34.35
N ASP A 730 -12.03 8.18 35.65
CA ASP A 730 -10.82 8.09 36.48
C ASP A 730 -9.81 7.04 35.96
N PRO A 731 -10.19 5.76 35.68
CA PRO A 731 -9.24 4.79 35.14
C PRO A 731 -8.78 5.13 33.71
N ILE A 732 -9.59 5.80 32.90
CA ILE A 732 -9.19 6.25 31.55
C ILE A 732 -8.23 7.45 31.63
N SER A 733 -8.36 8.33 32.62
CA SER A 733 -7.51 9.53 32.76
C SER A 733 -6.01 9.21 32.86
N GLY A 734 -5.65 8.08 33.50
CA GLY A 734 -4.27 7.61 33.58
C GLY A 734 -3.67 7.17 32.24
N LEU A 735 -4.52 6.87 31.24
CA LEU A 735 -4.10 6.41 29.92
C LEU A 735 -3.72 7.55 28.98
N VAL A 736 -4.07 8.79 29.31
CA VAL A 736 -3.67 9.99 28.56
C VAL A 736 -2.15 10.15 28.47
N LEU A 737 -1.42 9.65 29.48
CA LEU A 737 0.04 9.67 29.55
C LEU A 737 0.65 8.29 29.25
N ALA A 738 -0.08 7.40 28.57
CA ALA A 738 0.46 6.11 28.16
C ALA A 738 1.68 6.29 27.24
N GLY A 739 2.65 5.37 27.33
CA GLY A 739 3.82 5.36 26.44
C GLY A 739 3.49 5.01 24.99
N ASP A 740 2.31 4.42 24.74
CA ASP A 740 1.76 4.17 23.41
C ASP A 740 0.85 5.33 22.98
N ALA A 741 1.19 5.96 21.85
CA ALA A 741 0.47 7.11 21.32
C ALA A 741 -0.98 6.79 20.94
N LEU A 742 -1.29 5.56 20.49
CA LEU A 742 -2.65 5.20 20.11
C LEU A 742 -3.57 5.01 21.33
N THR A 743 -3.04 4.46 22.43
CA THR A 743 -3.74 4.40 23.73
C THR A 743 -3.99 5.79 24.28
N ALA A 744 -3.02 6.70 24.17
CA ALA A 744 -3.21 8.09 24.56
C ALA A 744 -4.30 8.77 23.71
N GLN A 745 -4.30 8.58 22.38
CA GLN A 745 -5.37 9.06 21.50
C GLN A 745 -6.75 8.53 21.93
N ASP A 746 -6.90 7.20 22.11
CA ASP A 746 -8.18 6.60 22.52
C ASP A 746 -8.67 7.16 23.86
N ALA A 747 -7.77 7.36 24.82
CA ALA A 747 -8.09 7.94 26.12
C ALA A 747 -8.55 9.40 26.01
N VAL A 748 -7.87 10.21 25.21
CA VAL A 748 -8.22 11.62 25.01
C VAL A 748 -9.56 11.76 24.30
N ILE A 749 -9.81 10.99 23.24
CA ILE A 749 -11.12 10.93 22.55
C ILE A 749 -12.22 10.52 23.54
N ALA A 750 -11.96 9.50 24.37
CA ALA A 750 -12.92 9.01 25.34
C ALA A 750 -13.28 10.09 26.39
N ILE A 751 -12.28 10.77 26.94
CA ILE A 751 -12.50 11.87 27.90
C ILE A 751 -13.22 13.04 27.23
N ALA A 752 -12.84 13.38 25.99
CA ALA A 752 -13.46 14.43 25.21
C ALA A 752 -14.98 14.22 25.07
N LYS A 753 -15.39 12.96 24.90
CA LYS A 753 -16.79 12.54 24.80
C LYS A 753 -17.49 12.43 26.15
N LEU A 754 -16.85 11.85 27.17
CA LEU A 754 -17.44 11.61 28.49
C LEU A 754 -17.63 12.89 29.32
N GLY A 755 -16.69 13.83 29.28
CA GLY A 755 -16.80 15.13 29.95
C GLY A 755 -16.64 15.09 31.48
N ASP A 756 -15.52 15.58 32.02
CA ASP A 756 -15.38 15.90 33.45
C ASP A 756 -14.57 17.19 33.64
N ALA A 757 -15.15 18.20 34.28
CA ALA A 757 -14.50 19.49 34.51
C ALA A 757 -13.14 19.38 35.23
N LYS A 758 -12.90 18.32 36.00
CA LYS A 758 -11.60 18.08 36.66
C LYS A 758 -10.44 17.87 35.69
N LEU A 759 -10.73 17.44 34.46
CA LEU A 759 -9.74 17.13 33.44
C LEU A 759 -9.41 18.32 32.53
N VAL A 760 -9.99 19.50 32.78
CA VAL A 760 -9.72 20.72 32.00
C VAL A 760 -8.25 21.08 32.01
N SER A 761 -7.56 21.02 33.16
CA SER A 761 -6.12 21.31 33.24
C SER A 761 -5.28 20.26 32.51
N THR A 762 -5.68 18.99 32.56
CA THR A 762 -5.02 17.91 31.82
C THR A 762 -5.18 18.10 30.32
N MET A 763 -6.36 18.49 29.84
CA MET A 763 -6.58 18.78 28.42
C MET A 763 -5.88 20.07 27.99
N GLU A 764 -5.78 21.07 28.89
CA GLU A 764 -5.07 22.32 28.63
C GLU A 764 -3.59 22.07 28.30
N SER A 765 -2.93 21.09 28.94
CA SER A 765 -1.55 20.74 28.60
C SER A 765 -1.40 19.99 27.27
N LEU A 766 -2.48 19.43 26.72
CA LEU A 766 -2.48 18.68 25.46
C LEU A 766 -2.82 19.54 24.25
N MET A 767 -3.35 20.75 24.42
CA MET A 767 -3.75 21.60 23.28
C MET A 767 -2.59 22.07 22.39
N GLN A 768 -1.34 21.82 22.80
CA GLN A 768 -0.13 22.19 22.04
C GLN A 768 0.69 20.95 21.62
N THR A 769 0.14 19.75 21.74
CA THR A 769 0.81 18.54 21.25
C THR A 769 0.94 18.54 19.73
N LYS A 770 1.94 17.81 19.22
CA LYS A 770 2.12 17.58 17.77
C LYS A 770 1.13 16.56 17.21
N ASP A 771 0.57 15.68 18.05
CA ASP A 771 -0.44 14.73 17.59
C ASP A 771 -1.76 15.46 17.32
N LEU A 772 -2.09 15.61 16.04
CA LEU A 772 -3.26 16.36 15.58
C LEU A 772 -4.57 15.88 16.23
N VAL A 773 -4.75 14.56 16.36
CA VAL A 773 -5.96 13.96 16.94
C VAL A 773 -6.09 14.34 18.42
N ILE A 774 -5.02 14.18 19.20
CA ILE A 774 -5.03 14.56 20.63
C ILE A 774 -5.30 16.06 20.78
N ARG A 775 -4.62 16.88 19.97
CA ARG A 775 -4.70 18.34 20.04
C ARG A 775 -6.13 18.83 19.83
N GLU A 776 -6.79 18.39 18.77
CA GLU A 776 -8.15 18.82 18.45
C GLU A 776 -9.17 18.34 19.48
N GLN A 777 -9.06 17.08 19.93
CA GLN A 777 -9.96 16.55 20.97
C GLN A 777 -9.82 17.31 22.30
N ALA A 778 -8.60 17.73 22.66
CA ALA A 778 -8.37 18.58 23.81
C ALA A 778 -9.03 19.97 23.66
N ILE A 779 -8.90 20.61 22.49
CA ILE A 779 -9.55 21.90 22.19
C ILE A 779 -11.07 21.78 22.29
N GLN A 780 -11.67 20.78 21.64
CA GLN A 780 -13.11 20.52 21.66
C GLN A 780 -13.63 20.23 23.07
N PHE A 781 -12.84 19.54 23.89
CA PHE A 781 -13.18 19.31 25.29
C PHE A 781 -13.19 20.60 26.10
N ILE A 782 -12.11 21.39 26.03
CA ILE A 782 -11.96 22.62 26.83
C ILE A 782 -13.04 23.64 26.45
N ALA A 783 -13.41 23.71 25.18
CA ALA A 783 -14.46 24.59 24.67
C ALA A 783 -15.82 24.41 25.36
N LYS A 784 -16.10 23.22 25.93
CA LYS A 784 -17.34 22.93 26.68
C LYS A 784 -17.39 23.59 28.06
N TYR A 785 -16.27 24.15 28.54
CA TYR A 785 -16.13 24.73 29.88
C TYR A 785 -15.79 26.23 29.81
N PRO A 786 -16.11 27.02 30.86
CA PRO A 786 -15.81 28.46 30.89
C PRO A 786 -14.34 28.81 30.61
N ARG A 787 -13.44 27.89 30.99
CA ARG A 787 -12.00 28.00 30.76
C ARG A 787 -11.63 28.15 29.28
N GLY A 788 -12.41 27.58 28.35
CA GLY A 788 -12.16 27.72 26.92
C GLY A 788 -12.20 29.15 26.42
N LEU A 789 -13.17 29.95 26.88
CA LEU A 789 -13.26 31.37 26.53
C LEU A 789 -12.10 32.17 27.12
N GLU A 790 -11.71 31.89 28.37
CA GLU A 790 -10.59 32.55 29.04
C GLU A 790 -9.26 32.28 28.31
N LEU A 791 -9.01 31.01 27.98
CA LEU A 791 -7.79 30.60 27.27
C LEU A 791 -7.78 31.16 25.86
N GLY A 792 -8.90 31.10 25.15
CA GLY A 792 -9.04 31.73 23.83
C GLY A 792 -8.66 33.21 23.87
N LYS A 793 -9.15 33.97 24.86
CA LYS A 793 -8.77 35.38 25.07
C LYS A 793 -7.28 35.55 25.34
N GLN A 794 -6.69 34.70 26.18
CA GLN A 794 -5.26 34.76 26.50
C GLN A 794 -4.40 34.49 25.26
N MET A 795 -4.79 33.52 24.44
CA MET A 795 -4.10 33.15 23.21
C MET A 795 -4.21 34.26 22.16
N MET A 796 -5.38 34.88 22.00
CA MET A 796 -5.55 36.05 21.14
C MET A 796 -4.76 37.29 21.58
N GLY A 797 -4.29 37.33 22.84
CA GLY A 797 -3.40 38.37 23.35
C GLY A 797 -1.90 38.10 23.10
N ARG A 798 -1.54 36.96 22.50
CA ARG A 798 -0.16 36.65 22.11
C ARG A 798 0.17 37.27 20.75
N SER A 799 1.45 37.22 20.38
CA SER A 799 1.98 37.85 19.15
C SER A 799 2.54 36.85 18.13
N ASP A 800 2.60 35.57 18.49
CA ASP A 800 3.05 34.50 17.60
C ASP A 800 1.88 33.85 16.86
N GLU A 801 2.14 33.43 15.62
CA GLU A 801 1.16 32.85 14.71
C GLU A 801 0.46 31.62 15.30
N HIS A 802 1.22 30.73 15.94
CA HIS A 802 0.70 29.48 16.50
C HIS A 802 -0.32 29.71 17.60
N SER A 803 0.00 30.56 18.58
CA SER A 803 -0.93 30.89 19.68
C SER A 803 -2.21 31.54 19.14
N LEU A 804 -2.11 32.43 18.15
CA LEU A 804 -3.27 33.07 17.53
C LEU A 804 -4.17 32.04 16.83
N MET A 805 -3.60 31.10 16.06
CA MET A 805 -4.38 30.05 15.40
C MET A 805 -5.09 29.14 16.40
N THR A 806 -4.39 28.68 17.45
CA THR A 806 -4.98 27.87 18.53
C THR A 806 -6.07 28.64 19.27
N GLY A 807 -5.87 29.94 19.50
CA GLY A 807 -6.88 30.82 20.10
C GLY A 807 -8.15 30.93 19.25
N ILE A 808 -8.00 31.14 17.94
CA ILE A 808 -9.13 31.20 16.98
C ILE A 808 -9.89 29.88 16.98
N GLU A 809 -9.19 28.75 16.91
CA GLU A 809 -9.81 27.42 16.89
C GLU A 809 -10.62 27.17 18.16
N LEU A 810 -10.03 27.43 19.33
CA LEU A 810 -10.68 27.26 20.62
C LEU A 810 -11.91 28.17 20.76
N LEU A 811 -11.80 29.45 20.36
CA LEU A 811 -12.92 30.39 20.39
C LEU A 811 -14.04 29.99 19.41
N GLY A 812 -13.69 29.46 18.25
CA GLY A 812 -14.63 28.91 17.28
C GLY A 812 -15.40 27.69 17.79
N ALA A 813 -14.71 26.83 18.54
CA ALA A 813 -15.31 25.68 19.22
C ALA A 813 -16.22 26.13 20.38
N VAL A 814 -15.86 27.17 21.14
CA VAL A 814 -16.72 27.78 22.18
C VAL A 814 -18.00 28.35 21.57
N GLY A 815 -17.90 29.01 20.40
CA GLY A 815 -19.04 29.32 19.54
C GLY A 815 -20.03 30.38 20.07
N THR A 816 -19.76 31.04 21.20
CA THR A 816 -20.60 32.16 21.68
C THR A 816 -20.37 33.43 20.86
N ASP A 817 -21.34 34.36 20.83
CA ASP A 817 -21.19 35.64 20.12
C ASP A 817 -19.96 36.44 20.54
N GLU A 818 -19.56 36.35 21.80
CA GLU A 818 -18.31 36.95 22.28
C GLU A 818 -17.09 36.22 21.70
N ALA A 819 -17.08 34.89 21.75
CA ALA A 819 -15.97 34.09 21.25
C ALA A 819 -15.78 34.26 19.75
N LEU A 820 -16.86 34.22 18.96
CA LEU A 820 -16.84 34.40 17.51
C LEU A 820 -16.36 35.80 17.12
N ARG A 821 -16.74 36.86 17.85
CA ARG A 821 -16.20 38.22 17.62
C ARG A 821 -14.71 38.33 17.92
N LEU A 822 -14.23 37.64 18.96
CA LEU A 822 -12.81 37.59 19.28
C LEU A 822 -12.04 36.81 18.21
N ALA A 823 -12.54 35.65 17.77
CA ALA A 823 -11.98 34.89 16.66
C ALA A 823 -11.92 35.73 15.38
N GLY A 824 -12.98 36.51 15.09
CA GLY A 824 -13.04 37.42 13.95
C GLY A 824 -11.98 38.52 13.92
N SER A 825 -11.37 38.86 15.06
CA SER A 825 -10.23 39.78 15.05
C SER A 825 -9.03 39.23 14.26
N GLY A 826 -8.93 37.89 14.12
CA GLY A 826 -7.92 37.22 13.30
C GLY A 826 -7.99 37.57 11.81
N LEU A 827 -9.15 38.00 11.30
CA LEU A 827 -9.31 38.46 9.91
C LEU A 827 -8.50 39.74 9.60
N ASN A 828 -8.04 40.44 10.64
CA ASN A 828 -7.21 41.63 10.55
C ASN A 828 -5.72 41.35 10.81
N SER A 829 -5.35 40.08 10.99
CA SER A 829 -3.96 39.68 11.24
C SER A 829 -3.06 39.94 10.02
N THR A 830 -1.79 40.22 10.29
CA THR A 830 -0.73 40.26 9.26
C THR A 830 -0.31 38.86 8.82
N PHE A 831 -0.53 37.84 9.65
CA PHE A 831 -0.21 36.45 9.35
C PHE A 831 -1.27 35.84 8.42
N LYS A 832 -0.84 35.27 7.30
CA LYS A 832 -1.77 34.67 6.32
C LYS A 832 -2.55 33.50 6.93
N ASN A 833 -1.90 32.63 7.70
CA ASN A 833 -2.52 31.42 8.24
C ASN A 833 -3.54 31.76 9.34
N VAL A 834 -3.30 32.83 10.10
CA VAL A 834 -4.27 33.36 11.09
C VAL A 834 -5.52 33.89 10.40
N LYS A 835 -5.38 34.59 9.26
CA LYS A 835 -6.53 35.03 8.45
C LYS A 835 -7.32 33.82 7.92
N ILE A 836 -6.63 32.84 7.34
CA ILE A 836 -7.24 31.61 6.81
C ILE A 836 -7.98 30.84 7.91
N LYS A 837 -7.34 30.61 9.07
CA LYS A 837 -7.97 29.94 10.20
C LYS A 837 -9.20 30.69 10.71
N ALA A 838 -9.16 32.02 10.75
CA ALA A 838 -10.34 32.82 11.12
C ALA A 838 -11.47 32.67 10.09
N LEU A 839 -11.16 32.69 8.78
CA LEU A 839 -12.14 32.51 7.71
C LEU A 839 -12.83 31.14 7.80
N THR A 840 -12.07 30.05 7.91
CA THR A 840 -12.62 28.69 7.98
C THR A 840 -13.40 28.46 9.26
N THR A 841 -12.90 28.93 10.40
CA THR A 841 -13.55 28.78 11.71
C THR A 841 -14.92 29.48 11.78
N LEU A 842 -15.04 30.63 11.12
CA LEU A 842 -16.24 31.47 11.14
C LEU A 842 -17.26 31.13 10.05
N SER A 843 -16.91 30.29 9.08
CA SER A 843 -17.83 29.90 8.00
C SER A 843 -19.17 29.37 8.55
N GLY A 844 -20.27 29.88 8.01
CA GLY A 844 -21.65 29.66 8.46
C GLY A 844 -22.05 30.45 9.72
N ARG A 845 -21.11 31.10 10.40
CA ARG A 845 -21.29 31.77 11.71
C ARG A 845 -20.56 33.13 11.80
N VAL A 846 -20.40 33.82 10.67
CA VAL A 846 -19.64 35.07 10.60
C VAL A 846 -20.37 36.19 11.37
N PRO A 847 -19.74 36.83 12.39
CA PRO A 847 -20.36 37.95 13.09
C PRO A 847 -20.61 39.12 12.14
N GLU A 848 -21.73 39.82 12.34
CA GLU A 848 -22.17 40.94 11.47
C GLU A 848 -21.07 41.99 11.24
N SER A 849 -20.32 42.33 12.30
CA SER A 849 -19.22 43.29 12.26
C SER A 849 -18.06 42.91 11.33
N TYR A 850 -17.95 41.64 10.94
CA TYR A 850 -16.86 41.11 10.11
C TYR A 850 -17.31 40.63 8.72
N ARG A 851 -18.61 40.60 8.41
CA ARG A 851 -19.12 40.18 7.09
C ARG A 851 -18.50 41.00 5.95
N ALA A 852 -18.43 42.32 6.10
CA ALA A 852 -17.78 43.20 5.12
C ALA A 852 -16.29 42.87 4.94
N ARG A 853 -15.60 42.53 6.03
CA ARG A 853 -14.18 42.17 6.00
C ARG A 853 -13.93 40.87 5.24
N VAL A 854 -14.79 39.86 5.40
CA VAL A 854 -14.71 38.61 4.62
C VAL A 854 -14.83 38.91 3.13
N ILE A 855 -15.78 39.76 2.73
CA ILE A 855 -15.95 40.18 1.32
C ILE A 855 -14.69 40.89 0.80
N GLU A 856 -14.08 41.78 1.59
CA GLU A 856 -12.82 42.42 1.21
C GLU A 856 -11.69 41.40 0.99
N LEU A 857 -11.61 40.38 1.85
CA LEU A 857 -10.57 39.34 1.77
C LEU A 857 -10.70 38.46 0.53
N THR A 858 -11.84 38.42 -0.17
CA THR A 858 -11.96 37.74 -1.49
C THR A 858 -11.04 38.34 -2.57
N LYS A 859 -10.47 39.51 -2.30
CA LYS A 859 -9.50 40.24 -3.13
C LYS A 859 -8.17 40.47 -2.39
N ASP A 860 -7.88 39.69 -1.34
CA ASP A 860 -6.61 39.78 -0.62
C ASP A 860 -5.43 39.52 -1.58
N PRO A 861 -4.31 40.25 -1.47
CA PRO A 861 -3.14 40.03 -2.32
C PRO A 861 -2.53 38.64 -2.14
N ASN A 862 -2.79 37.96 -1.02
CA ASN A 862 -2.42 36.56 -0.87
C ASN A 862 -3.51 35.67 -1.53
N PRO A 863 -3.16 34.89 -2.57
CA PRO A 863 -4.14 34.12 -3.34
C PRO A 863 -4.86 33.07 -2.50
N MET A 864 -4.20 32.46 -1.51
CA MET A 864 -4.82 31.46 -0.64
C MET A 864 -5.84 32.09 0.32
N VAL A 865 -5.53 33.27 0.88
CA VAL A 865 -6.50 34.03 1.70
C VAL A 865 -7.74 34.38 0.87
N ALA A 866 -7.54 34.82 -0.38
CA ALA A 866 -8.63 35.13 -1.30
C ALA A 866 -9.45 33.89 -1.67
N ALA A 867 -8.79 32.77 -1.96
CA ALA A 867 -9.43 31.50 -2.31
C ALA A 867 -10.32 30.97 -1.19
N VAL A 868 -9.81 30.96 0.05
CA VAL A 868 -10.57 30.56 1.23
C VAL A 868 -11.73 31.52 1.46
N ALA A 869 -11.50 32.84 1.39
CA ALA A 869 -12.56 33.84 1.58
C ALA A 869 -13.71 33.71 0.57
N ARG A 870 -13.43 33.28 -0.66
CA ARG A 870 -14.46 33.01 -1.68
C ARG A 870 -15.36 31.82 -1.32
N GLY A 871 -14.83 30.82 -0.60
CA GLY A 871 -15.56 29.64 -0.14
C GLY A 871 -16.28 29.79 1.20
N VAL A 872 -16.15 30.95 1.88
CA VAL A 872 -16.79 31.17 3.19
C VAL A 872 -18.29 31.41 3.03
N ASP A 873 -19.10 30.62 3.75
CA ASP A 873 -20.51 30.93 3.96
C ASP A 873 -20.62 32.08 4.98
N ILE A 874 -21.00 33.26 4.50
CA ILE A 874 -21.15 34.47 5.33
C ILE A 874 -22.42 34.43 6.21
N GLY A 875 -23.29 33.42 6.03
CA GLY A 875 -24.61 33.34 6.63
C GLY A 875 -25.59 34.35 6.03
N ARG A 876 -26.90 34.07 6.11
CA ARG A 876 -27.94 35.08 5.80
C ARG A 876 -27.98 36.17 6.87
#